data_AF-A0A081ACY7-F1
#
_entry.id   AF-A0A081ACY7-F1
#
_cell.length_a   1.000
_cell.length_b   1.000
_cell.length_c   1.000
_cell.angle_alpha   90.00
_cell.angle_beta   90.00
_cell.angle_gamma   90.00
#
_symmetry.space_group_name_H-M   'P 1'
#
loop_
_entity.id
_entity.type
_entity.pdbx_description
1 polymer ?
#
loop_
_entity_poly.entity_id
_entity_poly.type
_entity_poly.pdbx_seq_one_letter_code
_entity_poly.pdbx_strand_id
1 'polypeptide(L)'
;MSFRSLQDEHSGLSESQLDVLHAVILSCCGVSLVGCLYILRHHYVSARLHSGVSMVQKMVVVLSVLDAGLAFPKMFGNPLTDSTNVTAVCNVQAFALHVFGLMSVFWNAAIAHCFYRKIVHRDSEARLKSRFKLYVLLAIVPAVACSVALYAARMFGDATFYCWVESRAKQFWAFYLFVVIAILYISVILWVTHNRISRDFRDANLDAQESWALITSKLRIYIAAFIVLWTPSTVFRLFDDELGSSRFAVALLMQVTVCTQGLATAIIYGGLLTKLYRIVSCKPSISPTHKFVTSPSFPTMDTGTDHSLVKHYRKPANIFVSTFNMGEARLTPAQLDKWIPLGHDIYVIGLQECLHLTNTRSLIRQHLEGGRPRPATSGPARRASKFHQFNREIGSKNTSLGYHGHIAITVFIKSSDVDNGAFYMPPVVQQEVNVGKSLVLGRASNKGAVGFAFRYYDTSFAFVACHLSSDPKGKSKVRRRNRDSQDILKELHLNLEDVGFEFPHVHHHSFVLGDLNYRLTQRDATANTILELVSKVRQCETARPAPIKRNRSLRRGLLGKRWSPMGSRGLSSSFGLGSSLGTGSDRDSNELDVSMLERSVKSTSSMFASSNGSSNSVRYSADNELVDDDQFVWDDILAHDELRTGMQDGQIFYGFREAKIAFPPTFRRVRGKALNLDAGNWPMEELSECYTTAVEGHGMRVPSYTDRILFFSQPDMRHRLRCAVYASCEEINCSDHKPVLAVFQALVNRDFLPIETELANKKLQRMQDVSGVLECQLRIELSSISWQPETEADFPLTSFGNSIDLDQRFSSFDRHGHQVMVTIVFPLPSEDIFSAQRKLLELADSMSGGVYLENTERLLCKTNVAHVKWSDFVRDGITHTTFARPTGNMHVAIKVHAGTQGPCFGQGVICIPQASNNDSDDASDGIQKLNNFVVELAEGGRHTGTMSGSVSLQLMQRANGA
;
A
#
# COMPACT_ATOMS: atom_id res chain seq x y z
N MET A 1 43.40 -7.73 -60.50
CA MET A 1 44.66 -8.43 -60.18
C MET A 1 45.62 -7.44 -59.55
N SER A 2 46.21 -7.81 -58.41
CA SER A 2 47.17 -7.07 -57.57
C SER A 2 46.60 -6.07 -56.54
N PHE A 3 46.33 -6.62 -55.35
CA PHE A 3 46.26 -6.05 -53.97
C PHE A 3 45.27 -6.81 -53.04
N ARG A 4 44.99 -8.10 -53.31
CA ARG A 4 44.24 -9.01 -52.42
C ARG A 4 45.11 -10.10 -51.75
N SER A 5 46.39 -10.20 -52.07
CA SER A 5 47.24 -11.35 -51.72
C SER A 5 47.98 -11.26 -50.37
N LEU A 6 47.58 -10.36 -49.46
CA LEU A 6 48.20 -10.22 -48.13
C LEU A 6 47.22 -10.44 -46.97
N GLN A 7 45.94 -10.72 -47.25
CA GLN A 7 44.92 -11.04 -46.23
C GLN A 7 44.83 -12.55 -45.93
N ASP A 8 45.50 -13.40 -46.72
CA ASP A 8 45.37 -14.87 -46.66
C ASP A 8 46.09 -15.54 -45.48
N GLU A 9 47.07 -14.90 -44.83
CA GLU A 9 47.86 -15.57 -43.77
C GLU A 9 47.32 -15.41 -42.33
N HIS A 10 46.34 -14.54 -42.07
CA HIS A 10 45.92 -14.24 -40.69
C HIS A 10 44.53 -14.76 -40.27
N SER A 11 43.64 -15.11 -41.20
CA SER A 11 42.28 -15.55 -40.84
C SER A 11 42.06 -17.08 -40.87
N GLY A 12 42.86 -17.84 -41.63
CA GLY A 12 42.70 -19.29 -41.78
C GLY A 12 41.36 -19.75 -42.38
N LEU A 13 40.65 -18.84 -43.09
CA LEU A 13 39.37 -19.10 -43.79
C LEU A 13 39.55 -18.83 -45.29
N SER A 14 38.89 -19.59 -46.17
CA SER A 14 38.95 -19.36 -47.62
C SER A 14 38.19 -18.10 -48.05
N GLU A 15 38.54 -17.51 -49.19
CA GLU A 15 37.84 -16.33 -49.76
C GLU A 15 36.33 -16.59 -49.90
N SER A 16 35.95 -17.78 -50.37
CA SER A 16 34.55 -18.22 -50.46
C SER A 16 33.83 -18.31 -49.10
N GLN A 17 34.54 -18.69 -48.03
CA GLN A 17 33.98 -18.74 -46.67
C GLN A 17 33.79 -17.34 -46.10
N LEU A 18 34.71 -16.41 -46.39
CA LEU A 18 34.59 -15.01 -45.98
C LEU A 18 33.41 -14.31 -46.67
N ASP A 19 33.19 -14.56 -47.96
CA ASP A 19 32.04 -14.03 -48.70
C ASP A 19 30.71 -14.52 -48.12
N VAL A 20 30.63 -15.82 -47.77
CA VAL A 20 29.45 -16.39 -47.10
C VAL A 20 29.22 -15.73 -45.74
N LEU A 21 30.27 -15.53 -44.94
CA LEU A 21 30.15 -14.88 -43.64
C LEU A 21 29.71 -13.42 -43.76
N HIS A 22 30.21 -12.67 -44.75
CA HIS A 22 29.75 -11.31 -45.04
C HIS A 22 28.27 -11.26 -45.42
N ALA A 23 27.80 -12.15 -46.29
CA ALA A 23 26.39 -12.24 -46.66
C ALA A 23 25.50 -12.56 -45.45
N VAL A 24 25.98 -13.44 -44.55
CA VAL A 24 25.28 -13.79 -43.30
C VAL A 24 25.21 -12.60 -42.35
N ILE A 25 26.31 -11.86 -42.15
CA ILE A 25 26.34 -10.67 -41.28
C ILE A 25 25.30 -9.65 -41.76
N LEU A 26 25.30 -9.32 -43.05
CA LEU A 26 24.36 -8.35 -43.64
C LEU A 26 22.91 -8.80 -43.47
N SER A 27 22.62 -10.06 -43.80
CA SER A 27 21.27 -10.64 -43.71
C SER A 27 20.77 -10.65 -42.26
N CYS A 28 21.58 -11.15 -41.33
CA CYS A 28 21.23 -11.23 -39.92
C CYS A 28 21.05 -9.85 -39.28
N CYS A 29 21.94 -8.89 -39.56
CA CYS A 29 21.81 -7.51 -39.08
C CYS A 29 20.55 -6.83 -39.62
N GLY A 30 20.20 -7.05 -40.90
CA GLY A 30 18.95 -6.56 -41.49
C GLY A 30 17.72 -7.09 -40.74
N VAL A 31 17.66 -8.40 -40.49
CA VAL A 31 16.56 -9.03 -39.74
C VAL A 31 16.52 -8.52 -38.28
N SER A 32 17.68 -8.31 -37.66
CA SER A 32 17.79 -7.76 -36.32
C SER A 32 17.22 -6.34 -36.21
N LEU A 33 17.54 -5.46 -37.18
CA LEU A 33 16.99 -4.10 -37.23
C LEU A 33 15.47 -4.11 -37.43
N VAL A 34 14.93 -5.01 -38.25
CA VAL A 34 13.47 -5.21 -38.38
C VAL A 34 12.86 -5.62 -37.03
N GLY A 35 13.52 -6.50 -36.29
CA GLY A 35 13.13 -6.87 -34.92
C GLY A 35 13.12 -5.67 -33.97
N CYS A 36 14.15 -4.83 -33.99
CA CYS A 36 14.20 -3.61 -33.17
C CYS A 36 13.07 -2.63 -33.54
N LEU A 37 12.81 -2.42 -34.83
CA LEU A 37 11.71 -1.57 -35.31
C LEU A 37 10.35 -2.11 -34.88
N TYR A 38 10.16 -3.42 -34.89
CA TYR A 38 8.94 -4.05 -34.38
C TYR A 38 8.70 -3.71 -32.91
N ILE A 39 9.72 -3.82 -32.05
CA ILE A 39 9.60 -3.46 -30.63
C ILE A 39 9.27 -1.97 -30.47
N LEU A 40 9.99 -1.09 -31.16
CA LEU A 40 9.78 0.36 -31.08
C LEU A 40 8.34 0.73 -31.50
N ARG A 41 7.86 0.16 -32.62
CA ARG A 41 6.49 0.35 -33.09
C ARG A 41 5.47 -0.23 -32.11
N HIS A 42 5.68 -1.44 -31.61
CA HIS A 42 4.77 -2.09 -30.68
C HIS A 42 4.63 -1.27 -29.39
N HIS A 43 5.74 -0.76 -28.87
CA HIS A 43 5.75 0.10 -27.70
C HIS A 43 5.07 1.45 -27.97
N TYR A 44 5.35 2.10 -29.09
CA TYR A 44 4.70 3.36 -29.47
C TYR A 44 3.18 3.22 -29.55
N VAL A 45 2.70 2.13 -30.16
CA VAL A 45 1.27 1.80 -30.24
C VAL A 45 0.70 1.46 -28.85
N SER A 46 1.41 0.65 -28.06
CA SER A 46 0.98 0.28 -26.71
C SER A 46 0.91 1.49 -25.77
N ALA A 47 1.85 2.43 -25.85
CA ALA A 47 1.86 3.65 -25.06
C ALA A 47 0.70 4.59 -25.41
N ARG A 48 0.14 4.48 -26.62
CA ARG A 48 -1.01 5.26 -27.08
C ARG A 48 -2.35 4.60 -26.74
N LEU A 49 -2.38 3.27 -26.66
CA LEU A 49 -3.59 2.50 -26.36
C LEU A 49 -3.78 2.22 -24.86
N HIS A 50 -2.69 2.02 -24.11
CA HIS A 50 -2.69 1.65 -22.70
C HIS A 50 -2.09 2.77 -21.84
N SER A 51 -2.66 3.02 -20.66
CA SER A 51 -2.39 4.17 -19.77
C SER A 51 -1.02 4.16 -19.08
N GLY A 52 -0.08 3.30 -19.50
CA GLY A 52 1.26 3.27 -18.97
C GLY A 52 2.10 2.13 -19.49
N VAL A 53 3.34 2.44 -19.80
CA VAL A 53 4.35 1.42 -20.13
C VAL A 53 4.91 0.86 -18.83
N SER A 54 4.92 -0.47 -18.71
CA SER A 54 5.57 -1.16 -17.58
C SER A 54 7.07 -0.85 -17.57
N MET A 55 7.71 -0.85 -16.40
CA MET A 55 9.16 -0.64 -16.32
C MET A 55 9.91 -1.63 -17.22
N VAL A 56 9.47 -2.89 -17.26
CA VAL A 56 10.06 -3.95 -18.09
C VAL A 56 10.00 -3.56 -19.57
N GLN A 57 8.85 -3.12 -20.08
CA GLN A 57 8.70 -2.67 -21.47
C GLN A 57 9.61 -1.47 -21.78
N LYS A 58 9.75 -0.51 -20.86
CA LYS A 58 10.70 0.60 -21.02
C LYS A 58 12.15 0.11 -21.14
N MET A 59 12.53 -0.89 -20.34
CA MET A 59 13.86 -1.47 -20.43
C MET A 59 14.10 -2.22 -21.73
N VAL A 60 13.09 -2.92 -22.24
CA VAL A 60 13.15 -3.62 -23.53
C VAL A 60 13.32 -2.64 -24.69
N VAL A 61 12.64 -1.50 -24.66
CA VAL A 61 12.82 -0.45 -25.68
C VAL A 61 14.26 0.03 -25.73
N VAL A 62 14.85 0.31 -24.57
CA VAL A 62 16.27 0.71 -24.51
C VAL A 62 17.15 -0.41 -25.05
N LEU A 63 16.90 -1.67 -24.66
CA LEU A 63 17.63 -2.82 -25.20
C LEU A 63 17.57 -2.88 -26.73
N SER A 64 16.40 -2.68 -27.34
CA SER A 64 16.26 -2.64 -28.80
C SER A 64 17.03 -1.50 -29.47
N VAL A 65 17.15 -0.34 -28.80
CA VAL A 65 18.00 0.76 -29.28
C VAL A 65 19.47 0.38 -29.21
N LEU A 66 19.91 -0.29 -28.14
CA LEU A 66 21.29 -0.78 -28.00
C LEU A 66 21.62 -1.86 -29.04
N ASP A 67 20.70 -2.80 -29.27
CA ASP A 67 20.84 -3.86 -30.28
C ASP A 67 20.89 -3.27 -31.70
N ALA A 68 20.12 -2.22 -31.98
CA ALA A 68 20.20 -1.49 -33.24
C ALA A 68 21.56 -0.78 -33.40
N GLY A 69 22.08 -0.17 -32.33
CA GLY A 69 23.42 0.42 -32.28
C GLY A 69 24.56 -0.59 -32.47
N LEU A 70 24.31 -1.88 -32.19
CA LEU A 70 25.24 -2.98 -32.48
C LEU A 70 25.12 -3.52 -33.91
N ALA A 71 23.91 -3.60 -34.45
CA ALA A 71 23.65 -4.15 -35.78
C ALA A 71 23.99 -3.16 -36.91
N PHE A 72 23.68 -1.88 -36.72
CA PHE A 72 23.84 -0.86 -37.76
C PHE A 72 25.31 -0.65 -38.19
N PRO A 73 26.30 -0.50 -37.29
CA PRO A 73 27.70 -0.32 -37.71
C PRO A 73 28.26 -1.54 -38.47
N LYS A 74 27.75 -2.76 -38.23
CA LYS A 74 28.17 -3.98 -38.93
C LYS A 74 27.69 -4.04 -40.38
N MET A 75 26.64 -3.30 -40.74
CA MET A 75 26.15 -3.27 -42.12
C MET A 75 27.14 -2.66 -43.10
N PHE A 76 28.09 -1.87 -42.61
CA PHE A 76 29.11 -1.23 -43.43
C PHE A 76 30.34 -2.12 -43.70
N GLY A 77 30.36 -3.35 -43.17
CA GLY A 77 31.48 -4.27 -43.33
C GLY A 77 32.80 -3.71 -42.77
N ASN A 78 33.93 -4.23 -43.23
CA ASN A 78 35.25 -3.72 -42.83
C ASN A 78 35.67 -2.55 -43.74
N PRO A 79 35.76 -1.30 -43.24
CA PRO A 79 36.12 -0.13 -44.03
C PRO A 79 37.61 -0.08 -44.44
N LEU A 80 38.45 -1.00 -43.95
CA LEU A 80 39.89 -1.04 -44.24
C LEU A 80 40.26 -1.48 -45.67
N THR A 81 39.29 -1.66 -46.56
CA THR A 81 39.51 -2.13 -47.93
C THR A 81 39.74 -1.04 -48.98
N ASP A 82 39.67 0.27 -48.65
CA ASP A 82 39.79 1.34 -49.68
C ASP A 82 40.36 2.69 -49.17
N SER A 83 41.29 3.31 -49.91
CA SER A 83 42.35 4.24 -49.45
C SER A 83 42.03 5.59 -48.71
N THR A 84 43.04 6.07 -47.97
CA THR A 84 43.34 7.42 -47.39
C THR A 84 42.52 8.00 -46.21
N ASN A 85 41.21 7.77 -46.05
CA ASN A 85 40.41 8.28 -44.90
C ASN A 85 39.91 7.19 -43.92
N VAL A 86 40.43 5.98 -44.09
CA VAL A 86 39.99 4.72 -43.48
C VAL A 86 40.09 4.69 -41.96
N THR A 87 41.15 5.25 -41.39
CA THR A 87 41.45 5.10 -39.96
C THR A 87 40.41 5.79 -39.09
N ALA A 88 39.84 6.91 -39.55
CA ALA A 88 38.78 7.62 -38.83
C ALA A 88 37.46 6.83 -38.84
N VAL A 89 37.06 6.31 -40.01
CA VAL A 89 35.84 5.50 -40.17
C VAL A 89 35.94 4.20 -39.36
N CYS A 90 37.11 3.55 -39.43
CA CYS A 90 37.42 2.34 -38.66
C CYS A 90 37.33 2.58 -37.14
N ASN A 91 37.91 3.68 -36.66
CA ASN A 91 37.83 4.05 -35.24
C ASN A 91 36.40 4.36 -34.80
N VAL A 92 35.60 5.04 -35.62
CA VAL A 92 34.19 5.32 -35.33
C VAL A 92 33.39 4.03 -35.25
N GLN A 93 33.58 3.12 -36.21
CA GLN A 93 32.92 1.81 -36.21
C GLN A 93 33.31 0.99 -34.97
N ALA A 94 34.60 0.89 -34.66
CA ALA A 94 35.11 0.15 -33.50
C ALA A 94 34.60 0.73 -32.18
N PHE A 95 34.59 2.06 -32.04
CA PHE A 95 34.07 2.75 -30.87
C PHE A 95 32.58 2.49 -30.69
N ALA A 96 31.78 2.59 -31.76
CA ALA A 96 30.35 2.31 -31.71
C ALA A 96 30.07 0.86 -31.29
N LEU A 97 30.72 -0.11 -31.92
CA LEU A 97 30.56 -1.53 -31.59
C LEU A 97 30.95 -1.82 -30.13
N HIS A 98 32.03 -1.23 -29.64
CA HIS A 98 32.49 -1.44 -28.28
C HIS A 98 31.56 -0.79 -27.23
N VAL A 99 31.15 0.47 -27.43
CA VAL A 99 30.23 1.19 -26.54
C VAL A 99 28.87 0.49 -26.48
N PHE A 100 28.22 0.26 -27.62
CA PHE A 100 26.88 -0.33 -27.63
C PHE A 100 26.90 -1.78 -27.17
N GLY A 101 28.00 -2.51 -27.43
CA GLY A 101 28.23 -3.85 -26.90
C GLY A 101 28.26 -3.89 -25.38
N LEU A 102 29.12 -3.07 -24.76
CA LEU A 102 29.22 -3.01 -23.30
C LEU A 102 27.94 -2.49 -22.66
N MET A 103 27.31 -1.48 -23.27
CA MET A 103 26.00 -0.99 -22.82
C MET A 103 24.96 -2.10 -22.83
N SER A 104 24.90 -2.92 -23.89
CA SER A 104 23.97 -4.06 -23.96
C SER A 104 24.23 -5.10 -22.86
N VAL A 105 25.51 -5.42 -22.58
CA VAL A 105 25.89 -6.34 -21.50
C VAL A 105 25.44 -5.82 -20.12
N PHE A 106 25.77 -4.57 -19.78
CA PHE A 106 25.36 -3.96 -18.52
C PHE A 106 23.84 -3.79 -18.42
N TRP A 107 23.17 -3.49 -19.53
CA TRP A 107 21.73 -3.33 -19.57
C TRP A 107 20.99 -4.64 -19.32
N ASN A 108 21.48 -5.77 -19.86
CA ASN A 108 20.93 -7.09 -19.54
C ASN A 108 21.08 -7.44 -18.05
N ALA A 109 22.21 -7.10 -17.43
CA ALA A 109 22.37 -7.24 -15.97
C ALA A 109 21.41 -6.32 -15.19
N ALA A 110 21.18 -5.09 -15.67
CA ALA A 110 20.21 -4.17 -15.08
C ALA A 110 18.77 -4.69 -15.20
N ILE A 111 18.38 -5.28 -16.34
CA ILE A 111 17.08 -5.94 -16.53
C ILE A 111 16.90 -7.07 -15.51
N ALA A 112 17.89 -7.96 -15.38
CA ALA A 112 17.86 -9.04 -14.40
C ALA A 112 17.72 -8.52 -12.96
N HIS A 113 18.44 -7.46 -12.61
CA HIS A 113 18.33 -6.83 -11.29
C HIS A 113 16.97 -6.15 -11.07
N CYS A 114 16.41 -5.51 -12.10
CA CYS A 114 15.07 -4.93 -12.03
C CYS A 114 14.02 -6.00 -11.76
N PHE A 115 14.12 -7.17 -12.39
CA PHE A 115 13.24 -8.31 -12.10
C PHE A 115 13.42 -8.83 -10.68
N TYR A 116 14.66 -8.99 -10.20
CA TYR A 116 14.93 -9.37 -8.83
C TYR A 116 14.26 -8.42 -7.83
N ARG A 117 14.37 -7.11 -8.03
CA ARG A 117 13.72 -6.09 -7.20
C ARG A 117 12.19 -6.18 -7.29
N LYS A 118 11.64 -6.30 -8.50
CA LYS A 118 10.20 -6.42 -8.71
C LYS A 118 9.60 -7.64 -8.00
N ILE A 119 10.28 -8.78 -8.07
CA ILE A 119 9.70 -10.05 -7.62
C ILE A 119 10.08 -10.37 -6.16
N VAL A 120 11.37 -10.25 -5.81
CA VAL A 120 11.86 -10.60 -4.46
C VAL A 120 11.63 -9.46 -3.46
N HIS A 121 11.88 -8.20 -3.86
CA HIS A 121 11.64 -7.04 -2.99
C HIS A 121 10.23 -6.47 -3.11
N ARG A 122 9.39 -7.01 -4.01
CA ARG A 122 8.02 -6.52 -4.27
C ARG A 122 7.98 -5.02 -4.53
N ASP A 123 9.00 -4.48 -5.19
CA ASP A 123 9.05 -3.07 -5.54
C ASP A 123 7.87 -2.69 -6.45
N SER A 124 7.15 -1.62 -6.08
CA SER A 124 6.11 -1.00 -6.91
C SER A 124 6.67 -0.52 -8.25
N GLU A 125 5.86 -0.45 -9.30
CA GLU A 125 6.25 0.11 -10.60
C GLU A 125 6.82 1.54 -10.47
N ALA A 126 6.26 2.38 -9.59
CA ALA A 126 6.77 3.73 -9.34
C ALA A 126 8.22 3.74 -8.81
N ARG A 127 8.52 2.89 -7.82
CA ARG A 127 9.88 2.71 -7.26
C ARG A 127 10.87 2.13 -8.27
N LEU A 128 10.45 1.19 -9.11
CA LEU A 128 11.33 0.68 -10.17
C LEU A 128 11.63 1.78 -11.21
N LYS A 129 10.61 2.55 -11.59
CA LYS A 129 10.75 3.69 -12.50
C LYS A 129 11.61 4.81 -11.91
N SER A 130 11.55 5.08 -10.60
CA SER A 130 12.42 6.09 -9.97
C SER A 130 13.90 5.71 -10.03
N ARG A 131 14.20 4.40 -10.05
CA ARG A 131 15.56 3.85 -10.24
C ARG A 131 16.02 3.79 -11.70
N PHE A 132 15.14 4.03 -12.67
CA PHE A 132 15.47 3.93 -14.10
C PHE A 132 16.68 4.79 -14.48
N LYS A 133 16.76 6.03 -13.99
CA LYS A 133 17.91 6.92 -14.25
C LYS A 133 19.22 6.34 -13.74
N LEU A 134 19.19 5.65 -12.60
CA LEU A 134 20.37 4.97 -12.05
C LEU A 134 20.81 3.81 -12.96
N TYR A 135 19.88 3.00 -13.47
CA TYR A 135 20.21 1.92 -14.42
C TYR A 135 20.82 2.44 -15.72
N VAL A 136 20.30 3.56 -16.24
CA VAL A 136 20.88 4.25 -17.41
C VAL A 136 22.31 4.71 -17.12
N LEU A 137 22.54 5.33 -15.97
CA LEU A 137 23.88 5.77 -15.57
C LEU A 137 24.86 4.61 -15.43
N LEU A 138 24.44 3.52 -14.77
CA LEU A 138 25.26 2.33 -14.54
C LEU A 138 25.60 1.56 -15.83
N ALA A 139 24.81 1.71 -16.90
CA ALA A 139 25.12 1.10 -18.19
C ALA A 139 26.00 2.00 -19.08
N ILE A 140 25.71 3.31 -19.12
CA ILE A 140 26.39 4.26 -20.02
C ILE A 140 27.79 4.61 -19.52
N VAL A 141 27.91 5.04 -18.27
CA VAL A 141 29.17 5.60 -17.73
C VAL A 141 30.35 4.63 -17.87
N PRO A 142 30.27 3.37 -17.39
CA PRO A 142 31.41 2.45 -17.51
C PRO A 142 31.69 2.06 -18.97
N ALA A 143 30.66 1.89 -19.82
CA ALA A 143 30.84 1.51 -21.22
C ALA A 143 31.54 2.61 -22.03
N VAL A 144 31.14 3.87 -21.85
CA VAL A 144 31.78 5.02 -22.50
C VAL A 144 33.20 5.21 -21.95
N ALA A 145 33.40 5.16 -20.64
CA ALA A 145 34.72 5.33 -20.03
C ALA A 145 35.73 4.29 -20.56
N CYS A 146 35.33 3.00 -20.60
CA CYS A 146 36.17 1.94 -21.15
C CYS A 146 36.49 2.17 -22.64
N SER A 147 35.49 2.56 -23.44
CA SER A 147 35.67 2.75 -24.88
C SER A 147 36.52 3.99 -25.20
N VAL A 148 36.40 5.06 -24.42
CA VAL A 148 37.26 6.25 -24.51
C VAL A 148 38.70 5.91 -24.15
N ALA A 149 38.92 5.08 -23.12
CA ALA A 149 40.26 4.63 -22.75
C ALA A 149 40.94 3.82 -23.88
N LEU A 150 40.19 2.92 -24.54
CA LEU A 150 40.68 2.16 -25.70
C LEU A 150 40.99 3.05 -26.90
N TYR A 151 40.13 4.03 -27.17
CA TYR A 151 40.35 5.02 -28.22
C TYR A 151 41.63 5.84 -27.95
N ALA A 152 41.78 6.36 -26.72
CA ALA A 152 42.95 7.12 -26.30
C ALA A 152 44.24 6.27 -26.38
N ALA A 153 44.15 4.99 -26.06
CA ALA A 153 45.24 4.03 -26.16
C ALA A 153 45.51 3.54 -27.60
N ARG A 154 44.76 4.02 -28.61
CA ARG A 154 44.86 3.62 -30.03
C ARG A 154 44.78 2.10 -30.22
N MET A 155 43.83 1.47 -29.53
CA MET A 155 43.69 0.01 -29.49
C MET A 155 42.65 -0.56 -30.49
N PHE A 156 42.08 0.30 -31.34
CA PHE A 156 41.14 -0.11 -32.38
C PHE A 156 41.86 -0.35 -33.71
N GLY A 157 41.42 -1.36 -34.45
CA GLY A 157 42.01 -1.79 -35.71
C GLY A 157 41.16 -2.88 -36.38
N ASP A 158 41.78 -3.62 -37.30
CA ASP A 158 41.10 -4.71 -38.00
C ASP A 158 40.76 -5.86 -37.04
N ALA A 159 39.51 -6.34 -37.08
CA ALA A 159 39.06 -7.52 -36.35
C ALA A 159 38.36 -8.53 -37.26
N THR A 160 38.89 -8.67 -38.49
CA THR A 160 38.48 -9.59 -39.56
C THR A 160 37.24 -9.11 -40.31
N PHE A 161 36.10 -9.03 -39.65
CA PHE A 161 34.80 -8.75 -40.30
C PHE A 161 34.39 -7.28 -40.26
N TYR A 162 34.97 -6.53 -39.32
CA TYR A 162 34.70 -5.13 -39.04
C TYR A 162 35.86 -4.59 -38.18
N CYS A 163 35.96 -3.28 -38.05
CA CYS A 163 36.91 -2.67 -37.13
C CYS A 163 36.48 -2.86 -35.67
N TRP A 164 37.40 -3.33 -34.82
CA TRP A 164 37.18 -3.49 -33.38
C TRP A 164 38.52 -3.47 -32.61
N VAL A 165 38.57 -4.00 -31.39
CA VAL A 165 39.82 -4.13 -30.61
C VAL A 165 40.70 -5.19 -31.27
N GLU A 166 41.90 -4.84 -31.73
CA GLU A 166 42.75 -5.70 -32.57
C GLU A 166 43.26 -6.96 -31.85
N SER A 167 43.77 -6.80 -30.62
CA SER A 167 44.39 -7.89 -29.86
C SER A 167 43.38 -8.75 -29.11
N ARG A 168 43.45 -10.08 -29.29
CA ARG A 168 42.59 -11.07 -28.61
C ARG A 168 42.66 -10.98 -27.08
N ALA A 169 43.86 -10.91 -26.50
CA ALA A 169 44.02 -10.77 -25.05
C ALA A 169 43.35 -9.49 -24.53
N LYS A 170 43.45 -8.40 -25.30
CA LYS A 170 42.81 -7.12 -24.96
C LYS A 170 41.29 -7.16 -25.16
N GLN A 171 40.77 -7.87 -26.17
CA GLN A 171 39.33 -8.14 -26.33
C GLN A 171 38.75 -8.84 -25.09
N PHE A 172 39.49 -9.79 -24.50
CA PHE A 172 39.04 -10.46 -23.28
C PHE A 172 38.90 -9.47 -22.11
N TRP A 173 39.98 -8.78 -21.75
CA TRP A 173 39.98 -7.86 -20.60
C TRP A 173 39.06 -6.65 -20.78
N ALA A 174 38.94 -6.13 -22.01
CA ALA A 174 38.13 -4.95 -22.29
C ALA A 174 36.63 -5.25 -22.45
N PHE A 175 36.27 -6.48 -22.85
CA PHE A 175 34.89 -6.82 -23.20
C PHE A 175 34.42 -8.14 -22.57
N TYR A 176 35.03 -9.27 -22.91
CA TYR A 176 34.50 -10.59 -22.52
C TYR A 176 34.57 -10.87 -21.01
N LEU A 177 35.49 -10.25 -20.27
CA LEU A 177 35.49 -10.30 -18.81
C LEU A 177 34.14 -9.79 -18.25
N PHE A 178 33.64 -8.68 -18.79
CA PHE A 178 32.34 -8.12 -18.38
C PHE A 178 31.18 -9.02 -18.80
N VAL A 179 31.26 -9.69 -19.95
CA VAL A 179 30.27 -10.71 -20.37
C VAL A 179 30.23 -11.86 -19.37
N VAL A 180 31.38 -12.41 -18.98
CA VAL A 180 31.46 -13.52 -18.00
C VAL A 180 30.94 -13.08 -16.63
N ILE A 181 31.34 -11.89 -16.16
CA ILE A 181 30.83 -11.33 -14.89
C ILE A 181 29.32 -11.14 -14.96
N ALA A 182 28.78 -10.62 -16.06
CA ALA A 182 27.34 -10.45 -16.25
C ALA A 182 26.63 -11.81 -16.25
N ILE A 183 27.14 -12.83 -16.94
CA ILE A 183 26.57 -14.19 -16.93
C ILE A 183 26.53 -14.75 -15.50
N LEU A 184 27.63 -14.65 -14.74
CA LEU A 184 27.69 -15.12 -13.36
C LEU A 184 26.68 -14.36 -12.48
N TYR A 185 26.66 -13.03 -12.57
CA TYR A 185 25.74 -12.18 -11.81
C TYR A 185 24.28 -12.53 -12.10
N ILE A 186 23.91 -12.60 -13.38
CA ILE A 186 22.56 -12.91 -13.83
C ILE A 186 22.16 -14.33 -13.35
N SER A 187 23.08 -15.30 -13.41
CA SER A 187 22.85 -16.67 -12.94
C SER A 187 22.60 -16.73 -11.42
N VAL A 188 23.37 -16.00 -10.62
CA VAL A 188 23.15 -15.88 -9.17
C VAL A 188 21.81 -15.22 -8.89
N ILE A 189 21.49 -14.12 -9.57
CA ILE A 189 20.20 -13.43 -9.42
C ILE A 189 19.03 -14.36 -9.72
N LEU A 190 19.13 -15.17 -10.78
CA LEU A 190 18.11 -16.17 -11.10
C LEU A 190 17.97 -17.23 -10.02
N TRP A 191 19.08 -17.78 -9.55
CA TRP A 191 19.07 -18.80 -8.53
C TRP A 191 18.42 -18.29 -7.24
N VAL A 192 18.80 -17.08 -6.80
CA VAL A 192 18.19 -16.41 -5.64
C VAL A 192 16.70 -16.16 -5.87
N THR A 193 16.33 -15.60 -7.02
CA THR A 193 14.94 -15.28 -7.38
C THR A 193 14.09 -16.54 -7.37
N HIS A 194 14.52 -17.59 -8.07
CA HIS A 194 13.86 -18.88 -8.13
C HIS A 194 13.68 -19.51 -6.75
N ASN A 195 14.73 -19.55 -5.93
CA ASN A 195 14.67 -20.21 -4.63
C ASN A 195 13.78 -19.45 -3.63
N ARG A 196 13.84 -18.11 -3.64
CA ARG A 196 12.98 -17.28 -2.78
C ARG A 196 11.51 -17.47 -3.14
N ILE A 197 11.17 -17.41 -4.41
CA ILE A 197 9.78 -17.46 -4.85
C ILE A 197 9.24 -18.89 -4.83
N SER A 198 10.04 -19.88 -5.22
CA SER A 198 9.67 -21.30 -5.09
C SER A 198 9.31 -21.63 -3.64
N ARG A 199 10.03 -21.06 -2.66
CA ARG A 199 9.66 -21.19 -1.25
C ARG A 199 8.37 -20.47 -0.89
N ASP A 200 8.18 -19.24 -1.37
CA ASP A 200 7.01 -18.42 -1.03
C ASP A 200 5.71 -18.94 -1.68
N PHE A 201 5.79 -19.68 -2.79
CA PHE A 201 4.63 -20.17 -3.56
C PHE A 201 4.55 -21.69 -3.72
N ARG A 202 5.41 -22.46 -3.04
CA ARG A 202 5.31 -23.93 -2.98
C ARG A 202 3.91 -24.38 -2.56
N ASP A 203 3.29 -23.58 -1.68
CA ASP A 203 2.01 -23.86 -1.05
C ASP A 203 0.86 -23.02 -1.67
N ALA A 204 1.09 -22.34 -2.80
CA ALA A 204 0.07 -21.54 -3.47
C ALA A 204 -0.89 -22.39 -4.32
N ASN A 205 -2.04 -21.80 -4.68
CA ASN A 205 -3.08 -22.45 -5.47
C ASN A 205 -2.65 -22.74 -6.93
N LEU A 206 -3.41 -23.57 -7.65
CA LEU A 206 -3.04 -24.03 -9.00
C LEU A 206 -2.88 -22.88 -10.02
N ASP A 207 -3.76 -21.87 -9.96
CA ASP A 207 -3.68 -20.71 -10.86
C ASP A 207 -2.41 -19.86 -10.62
N ALA A 208 -2.01 -19.71 -9.36
CA ALA A 208 -0.77 -19.03 -8.97
C ALA A 208 0.47 -19.85 -9.40
N GLN A 209 0.43 -21.17 -9.27
CA GLN A 209 1.51 -22.06 -9.72
C GLN A 209 1.69 -22.03 -11.25
N GLU A 210 0.61 -22.04 -12.03
CA GLU A 210 0.65 -21.90 -13.49
C GLU A 210 1.25 -20.54 -13.91
N SER A 211 0.79 -19.46 -13.26
CA SER A 211 1.31 -18.10 -13.51
C SER A 211 2.80 -18.00 -13.15
N TRP A 212 3.21 -18.61 -12.04
CA TRP A 212 4.59 -18.67 -11.62
C TRP A 212 5.47 -19.51 -12.57
N ALA A 213 5.00 -20.68 -13.01
CA ALA A 213 5.71 -21.52 -13.96
C ALA A 213 5.95 -20.77 -15.28
N LEU A 214 4.96 -20.00 -15.73
CA LEU A 214 5.08 -19.13 -16.89
C LEU A 214 6.11 -18.01 -16.68
N ILE A 215 6.02 -17.27 -15.56
CA ILE A 215 7.00 -16.21 -15.21
C ILE A 215 8.41 -16.78 -15.17
N THR A 216 8.60 -17.92 -14.52
CA THR A 216 9.89 -18.59 -14.35
C THR A 216 10.44 -19.07 -15.68
N SER A 217 9.60 -19.70 -16.50
CA SER A 217 9.98 -20.16 -17.83
C SER A 217 10.45 -18.98 -18.69
N LYS A 218 9.72 -17.86 -18.66
CA LYS A 218 10.11 -16.64 -19.37
C LYS A 218 11.41 -16.04 -18.84
N LEU A 219 11.56 -15.89 -17.53
CA LEU A 219 12.82 -15.46 -16.89
C LEU A 219 14.02 -16.30 -17.30
N ARG A 220 13.84 -17.63 -17.35
CA ARG A 220 14.87 -18.55 -17.82
C ARG A 220 15.15 -18.39 -19.31
N ILE A 221 14.13 -18.24 -20.16
CA ILE A 221 14.30 -18.01 -21.60
C ILE A 221 15.03 -16.70 -21.87
N TYR A 222 14.70 -15.60 -21.17
CA TYR A 222 15.36 -14.30 -21.31
C TYR A 222 16.87 -14.41 -21.14
N ILE A 223 17.29 -15.20 -20.17
CA ILE A 223 18.69 -15.29 -19.75
C ILE A 223 19.43 -16.40 -20.48
N ALA A 224 18.76 -17.52 -20.75
CA ALA A 224 19.28 -18.55 -21.65
C ALA A 224 19.57 -17.96 -23.02
N ALA A 225 18.71 -17.07 -23.54
CA ALA A 225 18.97 -16.36 -24.78
C ALA A 225 20.24 -15.49 -24.67
N PHE A 226 20.44 -14.73 -23.59
CA PHE A 226 21.67 -13.96 -23.41
C PHE A 226 22.91 -14.86 -23.42
N ILE A 227 22.89 -15.98 -22.69
CA ILE A 227 24.00 -16.94 -22.67
C ILE A 227 24.23 -17.51 -24.07
N VAL A 228 23.19 -18.06 -24.71
CA VAL A 228 23.27 -18.67 -26.04
C VAL A 228 23.73 -17.69 -27.11
N LEU A 229 23.32 -16.43 -27.03
CA LEU A 229 23.69 -15.41 -28.02
C LEU A 229 25.15 -14.95 -27.89
N TRP A 230 25.72 -14.97 -26.68
CA TRP A 230 27.10 -14.51 -26.44
C TRP A 230 28.12 -15.64 -26.37
N THR A 231 27.73 -16.87 -26.00
CA THR A 231 28.65 -18.02 -25.85
C THR A 231 29.42 -18.33 -27.14
N PRO A 232 28.83 -18.45 -28.34
CA PRO A 232 29.59 -18.73 -29.55
C PRO A 232 30.64 -17.66 -29.85
N SER A 233 30.31 -16.39 -29.59
CA SER A 233 31.26 -15.28 -29.72
C SER A 233 32.41 -15.36 -28.72
N THR A 234 32.12 -15.71 -27.46
CA THR A 234 33.13 -15.92 -26.43
C THR A 234 34.03 -17.10 -26.76
N VAL A 235 33.46 -18.23 -27.21
CA VAL A 235 34.21 -19.43 -27.60
C VAL A 235 35.10 -19.14 -28.79
N PHE A 236 34.55 -18.55 -29.85
CA PHE A 236 35.31 -18.21 -31.05
C PHE A 236 36.48 -17.27 -30.74
N ARG A 237 36.26 -16.24 -29.92
CA ARG A 237 37.32 -15.25 -29.62
C ARG A 237 38.38 -15.73 -28.63
N LEU A 238 38.07 -16.72 -27.79
CA LEU A 238 39.00 -17.25 -26.78
C LEU A 238 39.75 -18.50 -27.23
N PHE A 239 39.14 -19.34 -28.07
CA PHE A 239 39.67 -20.66 -28.43
C PHE A 239 39.84 -20.84 -29.94
N ASP A 240 39.89 -19.75 -30.72
CA ASP A 240 39.96 -19.78 -32.19
C ASP A 240 41.02 -20.75 -32.74
N ASP A 241 42.21 -20.75 -32.13
CA ASP A 241 43.35 -21.54 -32.57
C ASP A 241 43.19 -23.05 -32.27
N GLU A 242 42.29 -23.40 -31.35
CA GLU A 242 42.00 -24.79 -30.95
C GLU A 242 40.84 -25.41 -31.74
N LEU A 243 40.12 -24.62 -32.55
CA LEU A 243 38.89 -25.06 -33.24
C LEU A 243 39.14 -25.95 -34.47
N GLY A 244 40.36 -25.95 -35.02
CA GLY A 244 40.74 -26.78 -36.18
C GLY A 244 39.73 -26.71 -37.33
N SER A 245 39.21 -27.87 -37.77
CA SER A 245 38.23 -27.98 -38.87
C SER A 245 36.85 -27.38 -38.54
N SER A 246 36.53 -27.14 -37.27
CA SER A 246 35.25 -26.58 -36.84
C SER A 246 35.22 -25.04 -36.88
N ARG A 247 36.35 -24.39 -37.20
CA ARG A 247 36.50 -22.93 -37.16
C ARG A 247 35.45 -22.18 -37.96
N PHE A 248 35.19 -22.60 -39.20
CA PHE A 248 34.16 -21.99 -40.05
C PHE A 248 32.75 -22.14 -39.47
N ALA A 249 32.41 -23.31 -38.94
CA ALA A 249 31.09 -23.57 -38.35
C ALA A 249 30.85 -22.71 -37.09
N VAL A 250 31.86 -22.58 -36.23
CA VAL A 250 31.77 -21.74 -35.03
C VAL A 250 31.77 -20.25 -35.38
N ALA A 251 32.55 -19.81 -36.38
CA ALA A 251 32.49 -18.44 -36.92
C ALA A 251 31.10 -18.11 -37.45
N LEU A 252 30.50 -19.03 -38.23
CA LEU A 252 29.15 -18.88 -38.75
C LEU A 252 28.12 -18.77 -37.62
N LEU A 253 28.20 -19.67 -36.63
CA LEU A 253 27.31 -19.64 -35.47
C LEU A 253 27.45 -18.36 -34.64
N MET A 254 28.69 -17.87 -34.45
CA MET A 254 28.96 -16.57 -33.83
C MET A 254 28.29 -15.44 -34.60
N GLN A 255 28.46 -15.36 -35.93
CA GLN A 255 27.88 -14.25 -36.68
C GLN A 255 26.36 -14.30 -36.68
N VAL A 256 25.76 -15.48 -36.79
CA VAL A 256 24.30 -15.63 -36.68
C VAL A 256 23.81 -15.17 -35.31
N THR A 257 24.42 -15.63 -34.22
CA THR A 257 23.97 -15.32 -32.86
C THR A 257 24.15 -13.84 -32.49
N VAL A 258 25.32 -13.26 -32.75
CA VAL A 258 25.58 -11.85 -32.39
C VAL A 258 24.82 -10.90 -33.32
N CYS A 259 24.59 -11.26 -34.59
CA CYS A 259 23.92 -10.36 -35.53
C CYS A 259 22.39 -10.45 -35.49
N THR A 260 21.79 -11.44 -34.81
CA THR A 260 20.31 -11.60 -34.69
C THR A 260 19.73 -11.13 -33.35
N GLN A 261 20.49 -10.40 -32.53
CA GLN A 261 20.07 -9.97 -31.19
C GLN A 261 18.73 -9.22 -31.17
N GLY A 262 18.51 -8.27 -32.08
CA GLY A 262 17.25 -7.52 -32.18
C GLY A 262 16.04 -8.38 -32.56
N LEU A 263 16.24 -9.44 -33.36
CA LEU A 263 15.20 -10.43 -33.66
C LEU A 263 14.89 -11.27 -32.41
N ALA A 264 15.92 -11.74 -31.71
CA ALA A 264 15.75 -12.45 -30.45
C ALA A 264 14.97 -11.59 -29.45
N THR A 265 15.33 -10.31 -29.31
CA THR A 265 14.60 -9.33 -28.49
C THR A 265 13.13 -9.21 -28.93
N ALA A 266 12.84 -9.15 -30.23
CA ALA A 266 11.47 -9.08 -30.77
C ALA A 266 10.63 -10.34 -30.50
N ILE A 267 11.22 -11.53 -30.63
CA ILE A 267 10.54 -12.81 -30.35
C ILE A 267 10.25 -12.94 -28.87
N ILE A 268 11.27 -12.68 -28.05
CA ILE A 268 11.28 -12.96 -26.62
C ILE A 268 10.46 -11.92 -25.85
N TYR A 269 10.63 -10.63 -26.14
CA TYR A 269 9.95 -9.55 -25.43
C TYR A 269 8.73 -8.99 -26.16
N GLY A 270 8.68 -9.11 -27.48
CA GLY A 270 7.62 -8.53 -28.29
C GLY A 270 6.50 -9.49 -28.68
N GLY A 271 6.60 -10.77 -28.32
CA GLY A 271 5.57 -11.78 -28.59
C GLY A 271 5.31 -11.99 -30.10
N LEU A 272 6.32 -11.77 -30.95
CA LEU A 272 6.21 -11.80 -32.40
C LEU A 272 5.57 -13.11 -32.92
N LEU A 273 6.03 -14.26 -32.41
CA LEU A 273 5.49 -15.57 -32.78
C LEU A 273 4.05 -15.77 -32.33
N THR A 274 3.68 -15.28 -31.13
CA THR A 274 2.32 -15.38 -30.60
C THR A 274 1.34 -14.56 -31.44
N LYS A 275 1.72 -13.36 -31.89
CA LYS A 275 0.88 -12.54 -32.78
C LYS A 275 0.74 -13.16 -34.16
N LEU A 276 1.82 -13.68 -34.74
CA LEU A 276 1.77 -14.39 -36.02
C LEU A 276 0.86 -15.62 -35.95
N TYR A 277 0.98 -16.42 -34.88
CA TYR A 277 0.11 -17.56 -34.65
C TYR A 277 -1.37 -17.15 -34.55
N ARG A 278 -1.70 -16.04 -33.88
CA ARG A 278 -3.10 -15.54 -33.81
C ARG A 278 -3.66 -15.12 -35.15
N ILE A 279 -2.90 -14.37 -35.96
CA ILE A 279 -3.32 -13.92 -37.30
C ILE A 279 -3.68 -15.13 -38.16
N VAL A 280 -2.96 -16.24 -37.98
CA VAL A 280 -3.17 -17.47 -38.73
C VAL A 280 -4.29 -18.34 -38.14
N SER A 281 -4.54 -18.28 -36.82
CA SER A 281 -5.36 -19.27 -36.13
C SER A 281 -6.86 -18.97 -36.04
N CYS A 282 -7.34 -17.77 -36.40
CA CYS A 282 -8.77 -17.37 -36.48
C CYS A 282 -9.76 -18.24 -35.66
N LYS A 283 -9.58 -18.33 -34.33
CA LYS A 283 -10.47 -19.14 -33.47
C LYS A 283 -11.53 -18.22 -32.84
N PRO A 284 -12.83 -18.53 -33.00
CA PRO A 284 -13.88 -17.80 -32.30
C PRO A 284 -13.83 -18.09 -30.79
N SER A 285 -14.10 -17.06 -29.99
CA SER A 285 -14.26 -17.18 -28.53
C SER A 285 -15.52 -17.97 -28.23
N ILE A 286 -15.39 -19.09 -27.51
CA ILE A 286 -16.53 -19.84 -26.98
C ILE A 286 -16.88 -19.21 -25.63
N SER A 287 -17.94 -18.41 -25.59
CA SER A 287 -18.48 -17.89 -24.33
C SER A 287 -19.13 -19.05 -23.54
N PRO A 288 -18.72 -19.29 -22.29
CA PRO A 288 -19.40 -20.25 -21.43
C PRO A 288 -20.84 -19.80 -21.16
N THR A 289 -21.75 -20.74 -20.97
CA THR A 289 -23.12 -20.45 -20.54
C THR A 289 -23.16 -20.25 -19.02
N HIS A 290 -23.68 -19.10 -18.57
CA HIS A 290 -23.79 -18.75 -17.16
C HIS A 290 -25.26 -18.77 -16.72
N LYS A 291 -25.51 -19.15 -15.47
CA LYS A 291 -26.81 -18.99 -14.82
C LYS A 291 -26.69 -17.88 -13.77
N PHE A 292 -27.66 -16.98 -13.77
CA PHE A 292 -27.80 -15.98 -12.71
C PHE A 292 -28.19 -16.68 -11.42
N VAL A 293 -27.53 -16.30 -10.32
CA VAL A 293 -27.81 -16.86 -8.99
C VAL A 293 -28.11 -15.71 -8.06
N THR A 294 -29.22 -15.84 -7.33
CA THR A 294 -29.55 -14.94 -6.22
C THR A 294 -28.46 -15.08 -5.15
N SER A 295 -28.08 -13.97 -4.51
CA SER A 295 -27.09 -13.97 -3.44
C SER A 295 -27.32 -15.14 -2.48
N PRO A 296 -26.27 -15.90 -2.10
CA PRO A 296 -26.43 -16.89 -1.06
C PRO A 296 -27.05 -16.19 0.14
N SER A 297 -28.11 -16.77 0.69
CA SER A 297 -28.71 -16.31 1.94
C SER A 297 -27.70 -16.56 3.07
N PHE A 298 -26.74 -15.67 3.20
CA PHE A 298 -26.10 -15.44 4.48
C PHE A 298 -27.16 -14.85 5.39
N PRO A 299 -27.17 -15.19 6.68
CA PRO A 299 -28.18 -14.65 7.59
C PRO A 299 -28.08 -13.13 7.55
N THR A 300 -28.96 -12.53 6.76
CA THR A 300 -29.42 -11.18 6.89
C THR A 300 -29.84 -11.06 8.35
N MET A 301 -29.57 -9.92 8.97
CA MET A 301 -30.31 -9.55 10.18
C MET A 301 -31.77 -9.30 9.79
N ASP A 302 -32.44 -10.35 9.30
CA ASP A 302 -33.87 -10.39 9.18
C ASP A 302 -34.42 -10.32 10.59
N THR A 303 -35.46 -9.52 10.69
CA THR A 303 -36.19 -9.03 11.85
C THR A 303 -36.88 -10.14 12.67
N GLY A 304 -36.43 -11.39 12.54
CA GLY A 304 -36.74 -12.51 13.42
C GLY A 304 -35.49 -12.93 14.18
N THR A 305 -35.40 -12.55 15.45
CA THR A 305 -34.36 -12.93 16.40
C THR A 305 -34.05 -14.43 16.41
N ASP A 306 -33.08 -14.87 15.60
CA ASP A 306 -32.29 -16.05 15.93
C ASP A 306 -31.27 -15.61 17.00
N HIS A 307 -31.62 -15.88 18.26
CA HIS A 307 -30.81 -15.50 19.43
C HIS A 307 -29.40 -16.11 19.42
N SER A 308 -29.13 -17.09 18.55
CA SER A 308 -27.81 -17.69 18.37
C SER A 308 -26.83 -16.70 17.73
N LEU A 309 -27.11 -16.16 16.53
CA LEU A 309 -26.22 -15.25 15.76
C LEU A 309 -25.94 -13.92 16.47
N VAL A 310 -26.94 -13.35 17.15
CA VAL A 310 -26.77 -12.14 17.97
C VAL A 310 -25.77 -12.36 19.11
N LYS A 311 -25.55 -13.59 19.58
CA LYS A 311 -24.57 -13.92 20.63
C LYS A 311 -23.12 -13.71 20.19
N HIS A 312 -22.84 -13.75 18.89
CA HIS A 312 -21.48 -13.74 18.34
C HIS A 312 -20.92 -12.32 18.19
N TYR A 313 -21.77 -11.34 17.86
CA TYR A 313 -21.44 -9.91 17.86
C TYR A 313 -21.52 -9.25 19.26
N ARG A 314 -22.17 -9.91 20.23
CA ARG A 314 -22.41 -9.36 21.60
C ARG A 314 -21.16 -8.97 22.39
N LYS A 315 -19.97 -9.46 22.03
CA LYS A 315 -18.72 -9.11 22.72
C LYS A 315 -17.77 -8.34 21.79
N PRO A 316 -17.76 -6.99 21.86
CA PRO A 316 -16.84 -6.19 21.07
C PRO A 316 -15.38 -6.56 21.41
N ALA A 317 -14.53 -6.52 20.41
CA ALA A 317 -13.09 -6.57 20.59
C ALA A 317 -12.63 -5.25 21.22
N ASN A 318 -11.94 -5.32 22.35
CA ASN A 318 -11.39 -4.13 23.00
C ASN A 318 -9.95 -3.91 22.52
N ILE A 319 -9.72 -2.81 21.81
CA ILE A 319 -8.44 -2.43 21.24
C ILE A 319 -7.92 -1.22 22.01
N PHE A 320 -6.86 -1.41 22.80
CA PHE A 320 -6.15 -0.32 23.46
C PHE A 320 -5.16 0.29 22.47
N VAL A 321 -5.23 1.60 22.26
CA VAL A 321 -4.32 2.34 21.37
C VAL A 321 -3.67 3.45 22.19
N SER A 322 -2.36 3.60 22.13
CA SER A 322 -1.68 4.70 22.80
C SER A 322 -0.51 5.23 22.00
N THR A 323 -0.27 6.54 22.07
CA THR A 323 0.93 7.20 21.53
C THR A 323 1.68 7.92 22.64
N PHE A 324 3.01 7.87 22.60
CA PHE A 324 3.85 8.58 23.55
C PHE A 324 5.19 9.02 22.94
N ASN A 325 5.39 10.34 22.83
CA ASN A 325 6.71 10.89 22.61
C ASN A 325 7.52 10.83 23.92
N MET A 326 8.54 9.98 23.95
CA MET A 326 9.31 9.70 25.16
C MET A 326 10.33 10.78 25.48
N GLY A 327 10.66 11.69 24.56
CA GLY A 327 11.68 12.72 24.77
C GLY A 327 13.02 12.13 25.24
N GLU A 328 13.40 10.97 24.70
CA GLU A 328 14.57 10.16 25.09
C GLU A 328 14.54 9.57 26.52
N ALA A 329 13.44 9.73 27.25
CA ALA A 329 13.29 9.24 28.62
C ALA A 329 13.22 7.69 28.70
N ARG A 330 13.36 7.17 29.92
CA ARG A 330 13.17 5.75 30.24
C ARG A 330 11.89 5.55 31.05
N LEU A 331 11.18 4.49 30.74
CA LEU A 331 10.01 4.05 31.52
C LEU A 331 10.43 3.13 32.66
N THR A 332 9.75 3.29 33.79
CA THR A 332 9.88 2.39 34.94
C THR A 332 8.73 1.39 34.99
N PRO A 333 8.95 0.22 35.63
CA PRO A 333 7.92 -0.75 35.93
C PRO A 333 6.60 -0.18 36.49
N ALA A 334 6.67 0.70 37.48
CA ALA A 334 5.50 1.28 38.15
C ALA A 334 4.74 2.30 37.29
N GLN A 335 5.41 2.91 36.32
CA GLN A 335 4.77 3.81 35.36
C GLN A 335 3.89 3.05 34.36
N LEU A 336 4.26 1.82 34.00
CA LEU A 336 3.44 1.00 33.10
C LEU A 336 2.09 0.61 33.71
N ASP A 337 2.04 0.39 35.02
CA ASP A 337 0.81 0.11 35.75
C ASP A 337 -0.20 1.27 35.66
N LYS A 338 0.29 2.51 35.57
CA LYS A 338 -0.53 3.72 35.43
C LYS A 338 -0.93 4.01 33.99
N TRP A 339 -0.02 3.74 33.05
CA TRP A 339 -0.22 4.09 31.64
C TRP A 339 -0.99 3.02 30.84
N ILE A 340 -0.69 1.74 31.03
CA ILE A 340 -1.20 0.64 30.18
C ILE A 340 -2.15 -0.25 31.01
N PRO A 341 -3.48 -0.01 30.95
CA PRO A 341 -4.46 -0.82 31.65
C PRO A 341 -4.57 -2.23 31.10
N LEU A 342 -4.69 -3.23 31.99
CA LEU A 342 -4.75 -4.65 31.63
C LEU A 342 -6.18 -5.14 31.37
N GLY A 343 -6.38 -5.91 30.30
CA GLY A 343 -7.63 -6.63 30.02
C GLY A 343 -8.12 -6.58 28.58
N HIS A 344 -7.43 -5.85 27.71
CA HIS A 344 -7.78 -5.66 26.30
C HIS A 344 -7.40 -6.87 25.46
N ASP A 345 -8.03 -7.02 24.29
CA ASP A 345 -7.76 -8.10 23.34
C ASP A 345 -6.52 -7.79 22.49
N ILE A 346 -6.38 -6.53 22.10
CA ILE A 346 -5.29 -6.01 21.27
C ILE A 346 -4.75 -4.74 21.92
N TYR A 347 -3.42 -4.58 21.94
CA TYR A 347 -2.74 -3.35 22.34
C TYR A 347 -1.90 -2.84 21.17
N VAL A 348 -2.07 -1.57 20.81
CA VAL A 348 -1.30 -0.88 19.79
C VAL A 348 -0.58 0.31 20.44
N ILE A 349 0.75 0.24 20.53
CA ILE A 349 1.57 1.24 21.20
C ILE A 349 2.47 1.93 20.19
N GLY A 350 2.23 3.21 19.95
CA GLY A 350 3.09 4.11 19.18
C GLY A 350 4.06 4.87 20.09
N LEU A 351 5.33 4.92 19.71
CA LEU A 351 6.39 5.60 20.46
C LEU A 351 7.17 6.54 19.52
N GLN A 352 7.50 7.72 20.01
CA GLN A 352 8.41 8.67 19.35
C GLN A 352 9.55 9.03 20.28
N GLU A 353 10.69 9.41 19.70
CA GLU A 353 11.94 9.73 20.43
C GLU A 353 12.35 8.66 21.45
N CYS A 354 12.10 7.38 21.12
CA CYS A 354 12.40 6.27 22.00
C CYS A 354 13.82 5.78 21.80
N LEU A 355 14.74 6.14 22.70
CA LEU A 355 16.14 5.73 22.62
C LEU A 355 16.35 4.25 22.98
N HIS A 356 15.57 3.73 23.95
CA HIS A 356 15.70 2.38 24.49
C HIS A 356 14.54 1.47 24.08
N LEU A 357 14.25 1.40 22.78
CA LEU A 357 13.08 0.72 22.22
C LEU A 357 12.96 -0.77 22.60
N THR A 358 14.05 -1.54 22.47
CA THR A 358 14.05 -2.99 22.80
C THR A 358 13.70 -3.24 24.27
N ASN A 359 14.30 -2.45 25.18
CA ASN A 359 14.03 -2.56 26.61
C ASN A 359 12.58 -2.16 26.93
N THR A 360 12.10 -1.06 26.32
CA THR A 360 10.72 -0.58 26.50
C THR A 360 9.70 -1.62 26.06
N ARG A 361 9.90 -2.24 24.90
CA ARG A 361 9.05 -3.34 24.40
C ARG A 361 9.03 -4.53 25.36
N SER A 362 10.19 -4.93 25.89
CA SER A 362 10.31 -6.02 26.87
C SER A 362 9.54 -5.72 28.15
N LEU A 363 9.68 -4.49 28.69
CA LEU A 363 8.97 -4.06 29.89
C LEU A 363 7.45 -4.04 29.70
N ILE A 364 6.97 -3.54 28.56
CA ILE A 364 5.53 -3.55 28.22
C ILE A 364 5.03 -4.99 28.12
N ARG A 365 5.75 -5.87 27.42
CA ARG A 365 5.39 -7.28 27.30
C ARG A 365 5.28 -7.96 28.68
N GLN A 366 6.29 -7.77 29.54
CA GLN A 366 6.30 -8.34 30.89
C GLN A 366 5.13 -7.82 31.74
N HIS A 367 4.78 -6.54 31.58
CA HIS A 367 3.62 -5.92 32.22
C HIS A 367 2.32 -6.59 31.77
N LEU A 368 2.14 -6.80 30.47
CA LEU A 368 0.95 -7.46 29.90
C LEU A 368 0.84 -8.94 30.28
N GLU A 369 1.95 -9.67 30.31
CA GLU A 369 2.00 -11.11 30.61
C GLU A 369 2.03 -11.40 32.13
N GLY A 370 2.08 -10.38 32.99
CA GLY A 370 2.02 -10.54 34.44
C GLY A 370 3.28 -11.14 35.08
N GLY A 371 4.44 -11.00 34.45
CA GLY A 371 5.71 -11.59 34.88
C GLY A 371 6.37 -10.93 36.09
N ARG A 372 5.61 -10.33 37.01
CA ARG A 372 6.12 -9.76 38.26
C ARG A 372 5.48 -10.43 39.48
N PRO A 373 6.24 -10.71 40.56
CA PRO A 373 5.66 -11.12 41.83
C PRO A 373 4.71 -10.02 42.34
N ARG A 374 3.43 -10.36 42.50
CA ARG A 374 2.44 -9.46 43.13
C ARG A 374 2.62 -9.50 44.66
N PRO A 375 2.51 -8.37 45.39
CA PRO A 375 2.38 -8.39 46.83
C PRO A 375 1.15 -9.24 47.24
N ALA A 376 1.27 -10.02 48.32
CA ALA A 376 0.26 -10.99 48.77
C ALA A 376 -1.13 -10.38 49.06
N THR A 377 -1.27 -9.07 49.07
CA THR A 377 -2.50 -8.31 49.36
C THR A 377 -3.40 -8.07 48.13
N SER A 378 -3.01 -8.49 46.93
CA SER A 378 -3.63 -8.07 45.67
C SER A 378 -4.51 -9.14 44.99
N GLY A 379 -5.54 -9.62 45.69
CA GLY A 379 -6.65 -10.40 45.10
C GLY A 379 -6.27 -11.74 44.41
N PRO A 380 -7.23 -12.45 43.81
CA PRO A 380 -6.96 -13.72 43.15
C PRO A 380 -6.04 -13.53 41.94
N ALA A 381 -5.07 -14.45 41.78
CA ALA A 381 -4.13 -14.45 40.67
C ALA A 381 -4.86 -14.53 39.32
N ARG A 382 -4.89 -13.41 38.59
CA ARG A 382 -5.48 -13.33 37.26
C ARG A 382 -4.64 -14.17 36.30
N ARG A 383 -5.29 -15.08 35.55
CA ARG A 383 -4.61 -15.97 34.59
C ARG A 383 -3.78 -15.15 33.59
N ALA A 384 -2.45 -15.32 33.65
CA ALA A 384 -1.52 -14.65 32.73
C ALA A 384 -1.87 -15.02 31.29
N SER A 385 -2.14 -14.01 30.46
CA SER A 385 -2.35 -14.20 29.02
C SER A 385 -1.03 -13.98 28.31
N LYS A 386 -0.64 -14.90 27.43
CA LYS A 386 0.55 -14.76 26.59
C LYS A 386 0.23 -13.89 25.38
N PHE A 387 1.18 -13.09 24.93
CA PHE A 387 1.00 -12.20 23.77
C PHE A 387 2.02 -12.48 22.66
N HIS A 388 1.58 -12.44 21.40
CA HIS A 388 2.46 -12.21 20.26
C HIS A 388 2.76 -10.72 20.14
N GLN A 389 3.96 -10.41 19.67
CA GLN A 389 4.45 -9.05 19.51
C GLN A 389 4.87 -8.83 18.06
N PHE A 390 4.27 -7.83 17.41
CA PHE A 390 4.62 -7.39 16.06
C PHE A 390 5.18 -5.97 16.12
N ASN A 391 6.31 -5.72 15.46
CA ASN A 391 7.12 -4.52 15.63
C ASN A 391 7.45 -3.84 14.31
N ARG A 392 7.35 -2.51 14.24
CA ARG A 392 7.93 -1.68 13.17
C ARG A 392 8.59 -0.46 13.76
N GLU A 393 9.68 0.00 13.14
CA GLU A 393 10.45 1.15 13.59
C GLU A 393 11.27 1.78 12.48
N ILE A 394 11.49 3.09 12.60
CA ILE A 394 12.49 3.86 11.86
C ILE A 394 13.31 4.72 12.82
N GLY A 395 14.46 5.19 12.37
CA GLY A 395 15.37 6.04 13.14
C GLY A 395 16.56 5.29 13.72
N SER A 396 17.36 5.98 14.53
CA SER A 396 18.62 5.49 15.06
C SER A 396 18.89 6.05 16.45
N LYS A 397 19.76 5.39 17.21
CA LYS A 397 20.25 5.88 18.50
C LYS A 397 21.42 6.87 18.37
N ASN A 398 21.92 7.08 17.16
CA ASN A 398 23.10 7.91 16.95
C ASN A 398 22.74 9.41 17.00
N THR A 399 22.76 9.96 18.21
CA THR A 399 22.45 11.37 18.48
C THR A 399 23.45 12.33 17.83
N SER A 400 24.70 11.92 17.63
CA SER A 400 25.71 12.74 16.93
C SER A 400 25.35 13.02 15.46
N LEU A 401 24.53 12.16 14.85
CA LEU A 401 24.00 12.34 13.49
C LEU A 401 22.61 13.01 13.48
N GLY A 402 22.15 13.56 14.60
CA GLY A 402 20.87 14.27 14.74
C GLY A 402 19.65 13.37 14.93
N TYR A 403 19.84 12.09 15.28
CA TYR A 403 18.72 11.21 15.64
C TYR A 403 18.37 11.32 17.12
N HIS A 404 17.09 11.30 17.44
CA HIS A 404 16.58 11.36 18.81
C HIS A 404 15.96 10.03 19.25
N GLY A 405 16.48 8.91 18.73
CA GLY A 405 15.89 7.58 18.90
C GLY A 405 14.93 7.20 17.77
N HIS A 406 13.98 6.32 18.10
CA HIS A 406 13.12 5.68 17.12
C HIS A 406 11.69 6.24 17.11
N ILE A 407 11.09 6.23 15.92
CA ILE A 407 9.63 6.24 15.75
C ILE A 407 9.26 4.76 15.61
N ALA A 408 8.38 4.27 16.47
CA ALA A 408 8.05 2.85 16.52
C ALA A 408 6.57 2.63 16.77
N ILE A 409 6.08 1.52 16.27
CA ILE A 409 4.76 1.01 16.61
C ILE A 409 4.87 -0.48 16.95
N THR A 410 4.12 -0.91 17.97
CA THR A 410 4.10 -2.29 18.42
C THR A 410 2.67 -2.76 18.69
N VAL A 411 2.30 -3.89 18.09
CA VAL A 411 1.03 -4.59 18.36
C VAL A 411 1.30 -5.78 19.28
N PHE A 412 0.60 -5.82 20.40
CA PHE A 412 0.50 -7.01 21.24
C PHE A 412 -0.90 -7.61 21.09
N ILE A 413 -0.96 -8.87 20.71
CA ILE A 413 -2.22 -9.63 20.61
C ILE A 413 -2.13 -10.95 21.35
N LYS A 414 -3.22 -11.38 21.98
CA LYS A 414 -3.28 -12.66 22.69
C LYS A 414 -2.86 -13.82 21.79
N SER A 415 -1.99 -14.70 22.29
CA SER A 415 -1.53 -15.88 21.55
C SER A 415 -2.69 -16.77 21.12
N SER A 416 -3.72 -16.93 21.96
CA SER A 416 -4.91 -17.71 21.62
C SER A 416 -5.58 -17.29 20.31
N ASP A 417 -5.56 -15.99 19.99
CA ASP A 417 -6.25 -15.46 18.82
C ASP A 417 -5.42 -15.64 17.56
N VAL A 418 -4.09 -15.66 17.68
CA VAL A 418 -3.19 -16.03 16.58
C VAL A 418 -3.25 -17.53 16.32
N ASP A 419 -3.16 -18.33 17.38
CA ASP A 419 -3.08 -19.80 17.30
C ASP A 419 -4.39 -20.40 16.75
N ASN A 420 -5.54 -19.83 17.12
CA ASN A 420 -6.85 -20.25 16.58
C ASN A 420 -7.19 -19.61 15.23
N GLY A 421 -6.25 -18.85 14.65
CA GLY A 421 -6.39 -18.27 13.32
C GLY A 421 -7.20 -16.99 13.25
N ALA A 422 -7.80 -16.51 14.34
CA ALA A 422 -8.64 -15.30 14.40
C ALA A 422 -7.91 -14.00 14.05
N PHE A 423 -6.58 -14.00 14.10
CA PHE A 423 -5.74 -12.89 13.68
C PHE A 423 -4.79 -13.28 12.56
N TYR A 424 -4.71 -12.42 11.54
CA TYR A 424 -3.77 -12.56 10.45
C TYR A 424 -3.07 -11.22 10.15
N MET A 425 -1.73 -11.26 10.06
CA MET A 425 -0.90 -10.11 9.69
C MET A 425 -0.19 -10.42 8.37
N PRO A 426 -0.58 -9.80 7.24
CA PRO A 426 0.06 -10.02 5.97
C PRO A 426 1.52 -9.54 5.91
N PRO A 427 2.40 -10.17 5.09
CA PRO A 427 3.70 -9.60 4.71
C PRO A 427 3.54 -8.39 3.77
N VAL A 428 3.88 -7.18 4.24
CA VAL A 428 3.58 -5.89 3.58
C VAL A 428 4.78 -5.34 2.76
N VAL A 429 4.49 -4.48 1.76
CA VAL A 429 5.44 -3.93 0.76
C VAL A 429 6.21 -2.67 1.20
N GLN A 430 5.55 -1.69 1.83
CA GLN A 430 6.16 -0.42 2.24
C GLN A 430 5.57 0.02 3.59
N GLN A 431 6.27 -0.31 4.67
CA GLN A 431 5.79 -0.15 6.05
C GLN A 431 6.34 1.11 6.75
N GLU A 432 7.15 1.89 6.04
CA GLU A 432 7.90 3.01 6.57
C GLU A 432 8.02 4.15 5.53
N VAL A 433 7.90 5.39 5.99
CA VAL A 433 8.07 6.60 5.17
C VAL A 433 8.92 7.60 5.95
N ASN A 434 9.96 8.15 5.31
CA ASN A 434 10.85 9.16 5.90
C ASN A 434 10.60 10.53 5.26
N VAL A 435 10.11 11.51 6.03
CA VAL A 435 9.66 12.83 5.52
C VAL A 435 10.60 14.00 5.86
N GLY A 436 11.72 13.81 6.57
CA GLY A 436 12.64 14.92 6.85
C GLY A 436 13.65 15.23 5.75
N LYS A 437 14.64 16.06 6.12
CA LYS A 437 15.56 16.70 5.16
C LYS A 437 16.41 15.66 4.42
N SER A 438 16.47 15.81 3.09
CA SER A 438 17.36 15.04 2.23
C SER A 438 18.78 15.57 2.32
N LEU A 439 19.76 14.71 2.60
CA LEU A 439 21.19 14.98 2.42
C LEU A 439 21.67 14.34 1.12
N VAL A 440 22.81 14.80 0.62
CA VAL A 440 23.40 14.42 -0.68
C VAL A 440 23.68 12.89 -0.79
N LEU A 441 23.79 12.17 0.33
CA LEU A 441 23.96 10.71 0.39
C LEU A 441 22.81 9.95 1.10
N GLY A 442 21.65 10.57 1.35
CA GLY A 442 20.49 9.93 1.96
C GLY A 442 19.66 10.85 2.85
N ARG A 443 18.49 10.40 3.32
CA ARG A 443 17.66 11.15 4.27
C ARG A 443 18.08 10.83 5.70
N ALA A 444 18.72 11.78 6.39
CA ALA A 444 18.85 11.71 7.85
C ALA A 444 17.61 12.39 8.44
N SER A 445 16.60 11.60 8.80
CA SER A 445 15.38 12.17 9.37
C SER A 445 14.89 11.38 10.58
N ASN A 446 14.68 12.11 11.68
CA ASN A 446 13.92 11.71 12.86
C ASN A 446 12.40 11.96 12.70
N LYS A 447 11.90 12.10 11.47
CA LYS A 447 10.52 12.44 11.13
C LYS A 447 10.01 11.52 10.02
N GLY A 448 8.80 11.02 10.17
CA GLY A 448 8.27 9.98 9.30
C GLY A 448 7.11 9.24 9.92
N ALA A 449 6.79 8.11 9.32
CA ALA A 449 5.76 7.21 9.79
C ALA A 449 6.16 5.75 9.63
N VAL A 450 5.61 4.91 10.50
CA VAL A 450 5.66 3.45 10.40
C VAL A 450 4.26 2.88 10.62
N GLY A 451 3.91 1.80 9.93
CA GLY A 451 2.59 1.21 10.08
C GLY A 451 2.49 -0.26 9.74
N PHE A 452 1.34 -0.83 10.09
CA PHE A 452 0.92 -2.18 9.72
C PHE A 452 -0.58 -2.24 9.53
N ALA A 453 -1.02 -3.20 8.72
CA ALA A 453 -2.41 -3.61 8.70
C ALA A 453 -2.52 -5.09 9.03
N PHE A 454 -3.60 -5.46 9.70
CA PHE A 454 -3.95 -6.82 10.03
C PHE A 454 -5.45 -7.06 9.88
N ARG A 455 -5.83 -8.33 9.82
CA ARG A 455 -7.22 -8.76 9.88
C ARG A 455 -7.47 -9.44 11.22
N TYR A 456 -8.56 -9.06 11.87
CA TYR A 456 -9.05 -9.69 13.09
C TYR A 456 -10.48 -10.14 12.81
N TYR A 457 -10.67 -11.46 12.70
CA TYR A 457 -11.88 -12.08 12.17
C TYR A 457 -12.25 -11.57 10.77
N ASP A 458 -13.44 -10.97 10.61
CA ASP A 458 -13.95 -10.41 9.36
C ASP A 458 -13.52 -8.96 9.11
N THR A 459 -12.83 -8.31 10.05
CA THR A 459 -12.55 -6.88 9.98
C THR A 459 -11.07 -6.61 9.77
N SER A 460 -10.76 -5.70 8.84
CA SER A 460 -9.40 -5.25 8.55
C SER A 460 -9.10 -3.92 9.24
N PHE A 461 -7.93 -3.83 9.86
CA PHE A 461 -7.46 -2.67 10.60
C PHE A 461 -6.08 -2.24 10.10
N ALA A 462 -5.88 -0.94 9.90
CA ALA A 462 -4.58 -0.34 9.61
C ALA A 462 -4.18 0.66 10.69
N PHE A 463 -2.95 0.60 11.17
CA PHE A 463 -2.41 1.51 12.18
C PHE A 463 -1.10 2.14 11.72
N VAL A 464 -0.99 3.46 11.87
CA VAL A 464 0.18 4.25 11.50
C VAL A 464 0.63 5.10 12.67
N ALA A 465 1.89 4.94 13.11
CA ALA A 465 2.52 5.84 14.06
C ALA A 465 3.38 6.87 13.34
N CYS A 466 3.13 8.16 13.59
CA CYS A 466 3.80 9.28 12.95
C CYS A 466 4.63 10.11 13.92
N HIS A 467 5.63 10.81 13.38
CA HIS A 467 6.29 11.94 14.03
C HIS A 467 6.51 13.03 12.97
N LEU A 468 5.64 14.05 12.97
CA LEU A 468 5.63 15.10 11.94
C LEU A 468 6.55 16.28 12.29
N SER A 469 6.83 17.13 11.31
CA SER A 469 7.71 18.29 11.48
C SER A 469 7.34 19.19 12.68
N SER A 470 8.33 19.44 13.53
CA SER A 470 8.24 20.36 14.67
C SER A 470 8.54 21.80 14.26
N ASP A 471 8.46 22.73 15.23
CA ASP A 471 8.75 24.16 15.06
C ASP A 471 10.15 24.53 15.62
N PRO A 472 11.26 24.27 14.89
CA PRO A 472 12.56 24.75 15.31
C PRO A 472 12.53 26.28 15.19
N LYS A 473 12.62 26.98 16.33
CA LYS A 473 12.54 28.45 16.52
C LYS A 473 11.16 29.05 16.82
N GLY A 474 10.16 28.24 17.19
CA GLY A 474 8.90 28.76 17.77
C GLY A 474 7.92 29.41 16.81
N LYS A 475 8.19 29.33 15.50
CA LYS A 475 7.21 29.68 14.46
C LYS A 475 6.52 28.42 13.98
N SER A 476 5.18 28.45 13.93
CA SER A 476 4.40 27.33 13.43
C SER A 476 4.78 26.97 11.99
N LYS A 477 4.96 25.67 11.75
CA LYS A 477 5.18 25.07 10.44
C LYS A 477 4.00 24.20 9.98
N VAL A 478 2.77 24.65 10.22
CA VAL A 478 1.54 23.93 9.83
C VAL A 478 1.57 23.44 8.38
N ARG A 479 1.94 24.29 7.41
CA ARG A 479 2.04 23.89 5.98
C ARG A 479 3.00 22.72 5.75
N ARG A 480 4.09 22.63 6.53
CA ARG A 480 5.04 21.52 6.43
C ARG A 480 4.44 20.24 7.01
N ARG A 481 3.74 20.32 8.14
CA ARG A 481 3.04 19.16 8.73
C ARG A 481 1.95 18.62 7.79
N ASN A 482 1.21 19.52 7.14
CA ASN A 482 0.22 19.13 6.14
C ASN A 482 0.88 18.35 5.00
N ARG A 483 2.00 18.85 4.46
CA ARG A 483 2.77 18.14 3.42
C ARG A 483 3.31 16.79 3.91
N ASP A 484 3.90 16.75 5.11
CA ASP A 484 4.38 15.51 5.70
C ASP A 484 3.24 14.47 5.81
N SER A 485 2.03 14.90 6.23
CA SER A 485 0.85 14.01 6.32
C SER A 485 0.34 13.53 4.96
N GLN A 486 0.33 14.41 3.94
CA GLN A 486 -0.03 14.05 2.57
C GLN A 486 0.95 13.02 1.99
N ASP A 487 2.25 13.25 2.18
CA ASP A 487 3.31 12.33 1.73
C ASP A 487 3.17 10.97 2.42
N ILE A 488 2.86 10.93 3.73
CA ILE A 488 2.63 9.68 4.47
C ILE A 488 1.43 8.92 3.91
N LEU A 489 0.28 9.58 3.69
CA LEU A 489 -0.92 8.93 3.14
C LEU A 489 -0.67 8.36 1.74
N LYS A 490 0.09 9.08 0.90
CA LYS A 490 0.40 8.70 -0.49
C LYS A 490 1.49 7.62 -0.60
N GLU A 491 2.48 7.60 0.29
CA GLU A 491 3.65 6.72 0.17
C GLU A 491 3.55 5.44 1.02
N LEU A 492 2.72 5.42 2.08
CA LEU A 492 2.59 4.28 2.97
C LEU A 492 1.59 3.25 2.43
N HIS A 493 2.07 2.04 2.15
CA HIS A 493 1.26 0.97 1.56
C HIS A 493 1.19 -0.20 2.53
N LEU A 494 0.04 -0.35 3.20
CA LEU A 494 -0.13 -1.28 4.34
C LEU A 494 -0.74 -2.64 3.97
N ASN A 495 -1.10 -2.84 2.72
CA ASN A 495 -1.53 -4.14 2.21
C ASN A 495 -0.34 -5.05 1.85
N LEU A 496 -0.65 -6.31 1.58
CA LEU A 496 0.26 -7.23 0.88
C LEU A 496 0.89 -6.60 -0.36
N GLU A 497 0.20 -5.61 -0.95
CA GLU A 497 0.47 -5.04 -2.28
C GLU A 497 0.12 -3.55 -2.37
N ASP A 498 0.84 -2.83 -3.23
CA ASP A 498 0.50 -1.47 -3.64
C ASP A 498 -0.48 -1.54 -4.81
N VAL A 499 -1.76 -1.32 -4.51
CA VAL A 499 -2.84 -1.22 -5.51
C VAL A 499 -3.05 0.21 -6.03
N GLY A 500 -2.18 1.14 -5.67
CA GLY A 500 -2.27 2.54 -6.09
C GLY A 500 -3.33 3.37 -5.35
N PHE A 501 -3.82 2.88 -4.21
CA PHE A 501 -4.77 3.55 -3.32
C PHE A 501 -4.15 3.79 -1.95
N GLU A 502 -4.52 4.92 -1.33
CA GLU A 502 -4.13 5.23 0.04
C GLU A 502 -4.75 4.22 1.02
N PHE A 503 -3.99 3.85 2.05
CA PHE A 503 -4.41 2.80 3.00
C PHE A 503 -5.82 2.98 3.60
N PRO A 504 -6.36 4.20 3.86
CA PRO A 504 -7.71 4.34 4.39
C PRO A 504 -8.81 3.81 3.46
N HIS A 505 -8.56 3.79 2.15
CA HIS A 505 -9.54 3.37 1.14
C HIS A 505 -9.54 1.86 0.89
N VAL A 506 -8.65 1.12 1.54
CA VAL A 506 -8.44 -0.33 1.31
C VAL A 506 -8.56 -1.16 2.58
N HIS A 507 -8.85 -0.52 3.73
CA HIS A 507 -9.11 -1.17 5.02
C HIS A 507 -10.41 -0.65 5.65
N HIS A 508 -11.12 -1.50 6.38
CA HIS A 508 -12.39 -1.12 7.02
C HIS A 508 -12.21 -0.02 8.07
N HIS A 509 -11.17 -0.16 8.90
CA HIS A 509 -10.80 0.85 9.90
C HIS A 509 -9.31 1.20 9.79
N SER A 510 -9.01 2.48 9.82
CA SER A 510 -7.66 3.01 9.66
C SER A 510 -7.35 4.02 10.75
N PHE A 511 -6.16 3.98 11.33
CA PHE A 511 -5.76 4.79 12.47
C PHE A 511 -4.44 5.50 12.20
N VAL A 512 -4.39 6.78 12.54
CA VAL A 512 -3.15 7.56 12.56
C VAL A 512 -2.96 8.07 13.97
N LEU A 513 -1.87 7.65 14.61
CA LEU A 513 -1.50 8.04 15.96
C LEU A 513 -0.08 8.61 15.95
N GLY A 514 0.26 9.46 16.91
CA GLY A 514 1.63 9.95 16.99
C GLY A 514 1.79 11.32 17.59
N ASP A 515 3.04 11.79 17.57
CA ASP A 515 3.36 13.21 17.72
C ASP A 515 3.16 13.89 16.36
N LEU A 516 1.93 14.36 16.12
CA LEU A 516 1.56 15.09 14.92
C LEU A 516 2.07 16.54 14.94
N ASN A 517 2.57 17.02 16.08
CA ASN A 517 3.22 18.31 16.25
C ASN A 517 2.38 19.56 15.89
N TYR A 518 1.08 19.43 15.64
CA TYR A 518 0.17 20.58 15.48
C TYR A 518 0.04 21.36 16.79
N ARG A 519 -0.16 22.68 16.68
CA ARG A 519 -0.05 23.62 17.80
C ARG A 519 -1.35 24.37 18.05
N LEU A 520 -1.50 24.87 19.28
CA LEU A 520 -2.56 25.80 19.66
C LEU A 520 -2.18 27.25 19.30
N THR A 521 -1.80 27.50 18.06
CA THR A 521 -1.34 28.83 17.60
C THR A 521 -2.29 29.50 16.61
N GLN A 522 -3.45 28.89 16.32
CA GLN A 522 -4.48 29.58 15.53
C GLN A 522 -5.02 30.79 16.29
N ARG A 523 -5.52 31.78 15.54
CA ARG A 523 -6.02 33.05 16.08
C ARG A 523 -4.98 33.79 16.95
N ASP A 524 -3.71 33.66 16.60
CA ASP A 524 -2.56 34.31 17.26
C ASP A 524 -2.48 34.04 18.78
N ALA A 525 -2.94 32.87 19.22
CA ALA A 525 -2.95 32.51 20.64
C ALA A 525 -1.56 32.50 21.28
N THR A 526 -1.45 33.14 22.45
CA THR A 526 -0.23 33.16 23.26
C THR A 526 -0.24 32.06 24.32
N ALA A 527 0.92 31.77 24.92
CA ALA A 527 1.00 30.81 26.02
C ALA A 527 0.10 31.19 27.20
N ASN A 528 0.05 32.48 27.57
CA ASN A 528 -0.79 32.96 28.65
C ASN A 528 -2.28 32.77 28.33
N THR A 529 -2.69 33.10 27.10
CA THR A 529 -4.07 32.90 26.64
C THR A 529 -4.51 31.44 26.80
N ILE A 530 -3.68 30.48 26.35
CA ILE A 530 -4.03 29.05 26.46
C ILE A 530 -4.06 28.59 27.91
N LEU A 531 -3.10 29.00 28.75
CA LEU A 531 -3.07 28.65 30.17
C LEU A 531 -4.28 29.22 30.92
N GLU A 532 -4.69 30.46 30.62
CA GLU A 532 -5.92 31.06 31.19
C GLU A 532 -7.16 30.28 30.79
N LEU A 533 -7.28 29.86 29.53
CA LEU A 533 -8.39 29.02 29.07
C LEU A 533 -8.41 27.67 29.81
N VAL A 534 -7.25 27.01 29.97
CA VAL A 534 -7.14 25.75 30.72
C VAL A 534 -7.54 25.93 32.19
N SER A 535 -7.14 27.04 32.83
CA SER A 535 -7.57 27.37 34.21
C SER A 535 -9.09 27.57 34.29
N LYS A 536 -9.68 28.33 33.36
CA LYS A 536 -11.13 28.56 33.27
C LYS A 536 -11.88 27.25 33.08
N VAL A 537 -11.36 26.33 32.27
CA VAL A 537 -11.98 25.03 32.06
C VAL A 537 -12.17 24.29 33.38
N ARG A 538 -11.12 24.26 34.20
CA ARG A 538 -11.17 23.60 35.50
C ARG A 538 -12.18 24.26 36.44
N GLN A 539 -12.23 25.59 36.46
CA GLN A 539 -13.20 26.35 37.26
C GLN A 539 -14.63 26.05 36.84
N CYS A 540 -14.90 25.99 35.54
CA CYS A 540 -16.23 25.65 35.02
C CYS A 540 -16.64 24.21 35.37
N GLU A 541 -15.70 23.26 35.30
CA GLU A 541 -15.96 21.87 35.70
C GLU A 541 -16.29 21.73 37.19
N THR A 542 -15.67 22.53 38.06
CA THR A 542 -15.85 22.44 39.52
C THR A 542 -16.96 23.33 40.06
N ALA A 543 -17.32 24.41 39.35
CA ALA A 543 -18.47 25.27 39.67
C ALA A 543 -19.82 24.61 39.37
N ARG A 544 -19.84 23.53 38.59
CA ARG A 544 -21.07 22.76 38.33
C ARG A 544 -21.47 22.04 39.63
N PRO A 545 -22.68 22.27 40.18
CA PRO A 545 -23.15 21.50 41.33
C PRO A 545 -23.19 20.02 40.96
N ALA A 546 -22.77 19.16 41.89
CA ALA A 546 -22.93 17.72 41.74
C ALA A 546 -24.37 17.41 41.28
N PRO A 547 -24.60 16.49 40.34
CA PRO A 547 -25.95 16.15 39.92
C PRO A 547 -26.73 15.77 41.17
N ILE A 548 -27.74 16.58 41.50
CA ILE A 548 -28.70 16.26 42.56
C ILE A 548 -29.20 14.88 42.20
N LYS A 549 -28.92 13.88 43.05
CA LYS A 549 -29.62 12.60 43.01
C LYS A 549 -31.10 12.94 43.11
N ARG A 550 -31.80 13.02 41.98
CA ARG A 550 -33.26 13.03 41.96
C ARG A 550 -33.67 11.70 42.57
N ASN A 551 -33.95 11.71 43.86
CA ASN A 551 -34.76 10.71 44.52
C ASN A 551 -36.08 10.66 43.77
N ARG A 552 -36.22 9.72 42.83
CA ARG A 552 -37.52 9.25 42.40
C ARG A 552 -38.03 8.30 43.47
N SER A 553 -38.55 8.85 44.56
CA SER A 553 -39.53 8.16 45.39
C SER A 553 -40.88 8.89 45.25
N LEU A 554 -41.96 8.10 45.33
CA LEU A 554 -43.39 8.41 45.12
C LEU A 554 -43.85 8.12 43.67
N ARG A 555 -44.75 7.18 43.39
CA ARG A 555 -45.86 6.67 44.22
C ARG A 555 -45.93 5.14 44.26
N ARG A 556 -46.15 4.64 45.48
CA ARG A 556 -46.67 3.32 45.81
C ARG A 556 -48.18 3.44 45.97
N GLY A 557 -48.91 2.52 45.35
CA GLY A 557 -50.35 2.28 45.53
C GLY A 557 -50.77 1.39 44.35
N LEU A 558 -51.29 0.17 44.49
CA LEU A 558 -51.84 -0.57 45.62
C LEU A 558 -51.62 -2.08 45.33
N LEU A 559 -51.47 -2.88 46.41
CA LEU A 559 -51.80 -4.33 46.53
C LEU A 559 -51.08 -5.31 45.56
N GLY A 560 -50.34 -6.32 45.97
CA GLY A 560 -50.14 -6.99 47.25
C GLY A 560 -49.80 -8.46 46.98
N LYS A 561 -48.92 -9.04 47.81
CA LYS A 561 -48.57 -10.49 47.96
C LYS A 561 -47.63 -11.05 46.87
N ARG A 562 -46.64 -11.91 47.12
CA ARG A 562 -45.96 -12.48 48.31
C ARG A 562 -44.75 -13.27 47.75
N TRP A 563 -43.69 -13.42 48.52
CA TRP A 563 -42.46 -14.13 48.14
C TRP A 563 -42.62 -15.66 47.92
N SER A 564 -41.70 -16.17 47.10
CA SER A 564 -40.96 -17.45 47.18
C SER A 564 -41.22 -18.54 46.12
N PRO A 565 -40.17 -19.35 45.81
CA PRO A 565 -39.97 -20.01 44.53
C PRO A 565 -40.22 -21.54 44.58
N MET A 566 -40.65 -22.14 43.47
CA MET A 566 -40.39 -23.55 43.13
C MET A 566 -40.99 -23.89 41.77
N GLY A 567 -40.37 -24.84 41.06
CA GLY A 567 -41.13 -25.74 40.19
C GLY A 567 -40.83 -25.65 38.70
N SER A 568 -39.80 -26.40 38.32
CA SER A 568 -39.66 -27.21 37.11
C SER A 568 -40.88 -27.47 36.20
N ARG A 569 -40.56 -27.65 34.90
CA ARG A 569 -41.23 -28.42 33.82
C ARG A 569 -42.15 -27.66 32.85
N GLY A 570 -41.77 -27.75 31.57
CA GLY A 570 -42.62 -28.43 30.58
C GLY A 570 -43.42 -27.58 29.59
N LEU A 571 -42.93 -27.59 28.35
CA LEU A 571 -43.66 -27.85 27.08
C LEU A 571 -44.74 -26.89 26.54
N SER A 572 -44.72 -26.86 25.19
CA SER A 572 -45.81 -26.67 24.22
C SER A 572 -46.39 -25.28 23.96
N SER A 573 -45.93 -24.71 22.83
CA SER A 573 -46.69 -24.39 21.61
C SER A 573 -48.12 -23.80 21.66
N SER A 574 -48.27 -22.75 20.83
CA SER A 574 -49.39 -22.46 19.92
C SER A 574 -50.40 -21.38 20.35
N PHE A 575 -51.01 -20.80 19.30
CA PHE A 575 -52.00 -19.74 19.19
C PHE A 575 -51.42 -18.30 19.18
N GLY A 576 -51.57 -17.47 18.15
CA GLY A 576 -52.40 -17.53 16.95
C GLY A 576 -53.36 -16.34 16.88
N LEU A 577 -53.10 -15.45 15.91
CA LEU A 577 -53.95 -14.39 15.32
C LEU A 577 -54.30 -13.12 16.11
N GLY A 578 -54.17 -11.98 15.39
CA GLY A 578 -54.77 -10.69 15.71
C GLY A 578 -54.22 -9.53 14.87
N SER A 579 -54.59 -9.47 13.59
CA SER A 579 -54.30 -8.38 12.65
C SER A 579 -55.08 -7.09 12.96
N SER A 580 -54.42 -5.92 12.91
CA SER A 580 -55.07 -4.64 12.54
C SER A 580 -54.07 -3.64 11.96
N LEU A 581 -54.34 -3.19 10.73
CA LEU A 581 -53.69 -2.11 10.00
C LEU A 581 -53.66 -0.78 10.78
N GLY A 582 -52.58 -0.03 10.63
CA GLY A 582 -52.47 1.39 10.99
C GLY A 582 -51.14 1.99 10.53
N THR A 583 -51.19 2.75 9.45
CA THR A 583 -50.13 3.53 8.81
C THR A 583 -49.37 4.46 9.78
N GLY A 584 -48.02 4.51 9.70
CA GLY A 584 -47.25 5.62 10.27
C GLY A 584 -45.77 5.33 10.58
N SER A 585 -44.88 5.93 9.76
CA SER A 585 -43.44 6.22 9.96
C SER A 585 -42.47 5.07 10.28
N ASP A 586 -41.64 4.74 9.29
CA ASP A 586 -40.38 4.01 9.47
C ASP A 586 -39.44 4.77 10.42
N ARG A 587 -39.33 4.27 11.65
CA ARG A 587 -38.23 4.53 12.57
C ARG A 587 -37.67 3.19 13.05
N ASP A 588 -36.39 3.01 12.71
CA ASP A 588 -35.32 2.36 13.47
C ASP A 588 -35.39 0.85 13.77
N SER A 589 -34.89 0.06 12.81
CA SER A 589 -34.26 -1.24 13.07
C SER A 589 -32.80 -1.12 13.58
N ASN A 590 -32.24 0.09 13.66
CA ASN A 590 -30.85 0.35 14.05
C ASN A 590 -30.62 0.55 15.56
N GLU A 591 -31.69 0.60 16.37
CA GLU A 591 -31.60 0.93 17.80
C GLU A 591 -31.03 -0.24 18.64
N LEU A 592 -31.13 -1.47 18.14
CA LEU A 592 -30.71 -2.68 18.84
C LEU A 592 -29.18 -2.83 18.97
N ASP A 593 -28.41 -2.52 17.92
CA ASP A 593 -26.94 -2.68 17.91
C ASP A 593 -26.21 -1.55 18.66
N VAL A 594 -26.70 -0.32 18.55
CA VAL A 594 -26.17 0.84 19.29
C VAL A 594 -26.33 0.61 20.80
N SER A 595 -27.48 0.06 21.23
CA SER A 595 -27.74 -0.23 22.64
C SER A 595 -26.74 -1.23 23.26
N MET A 596 -26.15 -2.13 22.45
CA MET A 596 -25.19 -3.12 22.94
C MET A 596 -23.82 -2.52 23.20
N LEU A 597 -23.32 -1.71 22.25
CA LEU A 597 -22.10 -0.91 22.44
C LEU A 597 -22.26 0.01 23.66
N GLU A 598 -23.40 0.69 23.80
CA GLU A 598 -23.69 1.53 24.96
C GLU A 598 -23.69 0.79 26.31
N ARG A 599 -24.27 -0.42 26.36
CA ARG A 599 -24.24 -1.25 27.57
C ARG A 599 -22.82 -1.73 27.91
N SER A 600 -22.02 -2.08 26.90
CA SER A 600 -20.63 -2.49 27.10
C SER A 600 -19.75 -1.33 27.60
N VAL A 601 -19.93 -0.12 27.06
CA VAL A 601 -19.23 1.09 27.50
C VAL A 601 -19.48 1.34 29.00
N LYS A 602 -20.73 1.25 29.48
CA LYS A 602 -21.07 1.40 30.90
C LYS A 602 -20.35 0.37 31.80
N SER A 603 -20.18 -0.86 31.32
CA SER A 603 -19.43 -1.91 32.04
C SER A 603 -17.93 -1.60 32.07
N THR A 604 -17.35 -1.19 30.94
CA THR A 604 -15.91 -0.89 30.84
C THR A 604 -15.53 0.35 31.65
N SER A 605 -16.34 1.41 31.62
CA SER A 605 -16.14 2.58 32.48
C SER A 605 -16.19 2.22 33.97
N SER A 606 -17.00 1.22 34.36
CA SER A 606 -17.04 0.73 35.74
C SER A 606 -15.82 -0.12 36.11
N MET A 607 -15.24 -0.89 35.18
CA MET A 607 -13.99 -1.63 35.41
C MET A 607 -12.78 -0.73 35.58
N PHE A 608 -12.75 0.41 34.86
CA PHE A 608 -11.75 1.46 35.07
C PHE A 608 -11.90 2.18 36.41
N ALA A 609 -13.09 2.17 37.01
CA ALA A 609 -13.35 2.73 38.34
C ALA A 609 -13.10 1.73 39.50
N SER A 610 -13.03 0.41 39.24
CA SER A 610 -13.04 -0.63 40.28
C SER A 610 -11.70 -1.35 40.51
N SER A 611 -10.58 -0.90 39.96
CA SER A 611 -9.26 -1.44 40.35
C SER A 611 -8.79 -0.78 41.66
N ASN A 612 -9.05 -1.46 42.77
CA ASN A 612 -8.72 -1.06 44.15
C ASN A 612 -7.40 -0.29 44.34
N GLY A 613 -7.44 0.80 45.11
CA GLY A 613 -6.35 1.16 46.02
C GLY A 613 -5.81 2.59 46.03
N SER A 614 -6.38 3.56 45.31
CA SER A 614 -6.23 5.00 45.57
C SER A 614 -7.21 5.76 44.68
N SER A 615 -8.01 6.66 45.23
CA SER A 615 -8.78 7.58 44.39
C SER A 615 -7.84 8.39 43.50
N ASN A 616 -8.20 8.52 42.22
CA ASN A 616 -7.80 9.56 41.25
C ASN A 616 -6.58 9.28 40.34
N SER A 617 -6.51 9.67 39.05
CA SER A 617 -7.42 10.46 38.20
C SER A 617 -7.13 10.21 36.69
N VAL A 618 -7.90 9.33 36.03
CA VAL A 618 -8.00 9.33 34.56
C VAL A 618 -9.43 9.73 34.22
N ARG A 619 -9.63 10.92 33.64
CA ARG A 619 -10.96 11.34 33.18
C ARG A 619 -11.22 10.77 31.79
N TYR A 620 -12.28 9.99 31.70
CA TYR A 620 -12.70 9.32 30.47
C TYR A 620 -13.74 10.16 29.75
N SER A 621 -13.41 10.64 28.55
CA SER A 621 -14.41 11.13 27.60
C SER A 621 -14.98 9.92 26.86
N ALA A 622 -16.26 9.63 27.04
CA ALA A 622 -16.99 8.63 26.26
C ALA A 622 -17.83 9.37 25.21
N ASP A 623 -17.77 8.94 23.95
CA ASP A 623 -18.67 9.43 22.90
C ASP A 623 -20.09 8.92 23.19
N ASN A 624 -20.87 9.67 23.97
CA ASN A 624 -22.32 9.50 24.06
C ASN A 624 -22.95 10.58 23.18
N GLU A 625 -23.80 10.18 22.23
CA GLU A 625 -24.83 11.06 21.67
C GLU A 625 -25.86 11.34 22.78
N LEU A 626 -25.59 12.33 23.63
CA LEU A 626 -26.52 12.83 24.62
C LEU A 626 -26.46 14.36 24.66
N VAL A 627 -27.52 14.98 24.12
CA VAL A 627 -28.15 16.25 24.50
C VAL A 627 -27.22 17.44 24.84
N ASP A 628 -26.90 18.22 23.80
CA ASP A 628 -26.81 19.69 23.64
C ASP A 628 -26.42 20.71 24.75
N ASP A 629 -26.25 20.38 26.04
CA ASP A 629 -26.05 21.44 27.07
C ASP A 629 -24.64 21.51 27.69
N ASP A 630 -23.77 20.52 27.45
CA ASP A 630 -22.47 20.39 28.16
C ASP A 630 -21.24 20.82 27.34
N GLN A 631 -21.42 21.48 26.20
CA GLN A 631 -20.48 21.41 25.07
C GLN A 631 -19.33 22.43 25.05
N PHE A 632 -19.40 23.57 25.74
CA PHE A 632 -18.63 24.76 25.32
C PHE A 632 -17.16 24.89 25.79
N VAL A 633 -16.74 24.21 26.86
CA VAL A 633 -15.56 24.69 27.62
C VAL A 633 -14.20 24.28 27.03
N TRP A 634 -14.05 23.03 26.59
CA TRP A 634 -12.81 22.57 25.92
C TRP A 634 -12.75 23.04 24.45
N ASP A 635 -13.91 23.28 23.83
CA ASP A 635 -13.99 23.75 22.44
C ASP A 635 -13.40 25.16 22.26
N ASP A 636 -13.44 26.01 23.29
CA ASP A 636 -12.76 27.32 23.29
C ASP A 636 -11.24 27.18 23.12
N ILE A 637 -10.61 26.20 23.78
CA ILE A 637 -9.18 25.90 23.58
C ILE A 637 -8.95 25.31 22.18
N LEU A 638 -9.78 24.35 21.79
CA LEU A 638 -9.63 23.64 20.52
C LEU A 638 -9.93 24.51 19.31
N ALA A 639 -10.60 25.65 19.47
CA ALA A 639 -10.75 26.68 18.45
C ALA A 639 -9.41 27.31 18.03
N HIS A 640 -8.35 27.12 18.83
CA HIS A 640 -6.98 27.51 18.53
C HIS A 640 -6.13 26.36 17.94
N ASP A 641 -6.69 25.16 17.77
CA ASP A 641 -5.97 23.98 17.28
C ASP A 641 -5.82 23.97 15.76
N GLU A 642 -4.57 23.91 15.31
CA GLU A 642 -4.23 23.86 13.88
C GLU A 642 -4.74 22.60 13.19
N LEU A 643 -4.68 21.43 13.85
CA LEU A 643 -5.11 20.16 13.27
C LEU A 643 -6.62 20.16 13.05
N ARG A 644 -7.40 20.52 14.09
CA ARG A 644 -8.85 20.59 14.01
C ARG A 644 -9.32 21.53 12.90
N THR A 645 -8.71 22.71 12.80
CA THR A 645 -8.99 23.67 11.71
C THR A 645 -8.70 23.03 10.34
N GLY A 646 -7.50 22.46 10.15
CA GLY A 646 -7.14 21.84 8.87
C GLY A 646 -8.01 20.65 8.47
N MET A 647 -8.51 19.87 9.44
CA MET A 647 -9.46 18.78 9.21
C MET A 647 -10.85 19.29 8.85
N GLN A 648 -11.35 20.30 9.56
CA GLN A 648 -12.66 20.92 9.30
C GLN A 648 -12.71 21.58 7.92
N ASP A 649 -11.62 22.23 7.51
CA ASP A 649 -11.48 22.85 6.19
C ASP A 649 -11.23 21.84 5.06
N GLY A 650 -11.13 20.54 5.38
CA GLY A 650 -10.88 19.48 4.41
C GLY A 650 -9.48 19.51 3.78
N GLN A 651 -8.50 20.19 4.40
CA GLN A 651 -7.15 20.36 3.86
C GLN A 651 -6.22 19.17 4.16
N ILE A 652 -6.49 18.46 5.26
CA ILE A 652 -5.71 17.32 5.76
C ILE A 652 -6.62 16.30 6.44
N PHE A 653 -6.20 15.03 6.43
CA PHE A 653 -6.92 13.91 7.07
C PHE A 653 -8.44 13.90 6.83
N TYR A 654 -8.90 14.29 5.62
CA TYR A 654 -10.30 14.28 5.26
C TYR A 654 -10.92 12.89 5.47
N GLY A 655 -12.11 12.86 6.08
CA GLY A 655 -12.81 11.64 6.48
C GLY A 655 -12.32 10.98 7.77
N PHE A 656 -11.14 11.34 8.30
CA PHE A 656 -10.73 10.90 9.64
C PHE A 656 -11.53 11.65 10.70
N ARG A 657 -11.75 10.97 11.83
CA ARG A 657 -12.40 11.49 13.04
C ARG A 657 -11.43 11.45 14.20
N GLU A 658 -11.66 12.31 15.16
CA GLU A 658 -10.99 12.30 16.46
C GLU A 658 -12.04 12.30 17.56
N ALA A 659 -11.82 11.51 18.61
CA ALA A 659 -12.71 11.51 19.77
C ALA A 659 -12.59 12.84 20.53
N LYS A 660 -13.63 13.21 21.28
CA LYS A 660 -13.65 14.50 22.00
C LYS A 660 -12.50 14.60 23.00
N ILE A 661 -11.62 15.60 22.82
CA ILE A 661 -10.55 15.93 23.76
C ILE A 661 -11.15 16.61 25.00
N ALA A 662 -10.91 16.02 26.17
CA ALA A 662 -11.36 16.53 27.46
C ALA A 662 -10.24 16.44 28.52
N PHE A 663 -9.01 16.70 28.10
CA PHE A 663 -7.81 16.63 28.93
C PHE A 663 -6.86 17.79 28.58
N PRO A 664 -5.96 18.23 29.48
CA PRO A 664 -5.06 19.36 29.24
C PRO A 664 -4.07 19.14 28.09
N PRO A 665 -3.50 20.22 27.51
CA PRO A 665 -2.46 20.10 26.48
C PRO A 665 -1.29 19.22 26.93
N THR A 666 -0.88 18.30 26.05
CA THR A 666 0.10 17.24 26.37
C THR A 666 1.54 17.69 26.22
N PHE A 667 1.78 18.84 25.60
CA PHE A 667 3.09 19.43 25.33
C PHE A 667 3.05 20.95 25.57
N ARG A 668 4.14 21.65 25.90
CA ARG A 668 5.41 21.14 26.39
C ARG A 668 5.40 21.11 27.91
N ARG A 669 5.50 19.93 28.50
CA ARG A 669 5.45 19.74 29.95
C ARG A 669 6.85 19.86 30.57
N VAL A 670 6.88 20.34 31.81
CA VAL A 670 8.09 20.27 32.64
C VAL A 670 8.28 18.85 33.16
N ARG A 671 9.45 18.27 32.90
CA ARG A 671 9.79 16.92 33.36
C ARG A 671 9.75 16.84 34.89
N GLY A 672 9.23 15.75 35.43
CA GLY A 672 9.04 15.54 36.87
C GLY A 672 7.79 16.20 37.46
N LYS A 673 7.16 17.16 36.77
CA LYS A 673 5.93 17.82 37.21
C LYS A 673 4.68 17.14 36.63
N ALA A 674 3.60 17.14 37.40
CA ALA A 674 2.29 16.64 36.99
C ALA A 674 1.20 17.59 37.50
N LEU A 675 0.13 17.73 36.73
CA LEU A 675 -1.06 18.45 37.16
C LEU A 675 -1.83 17.60 38.18
N ASN A 676 -2.24 18.22 39.27
CA ASN A 676 -3.20 17.60 40.17
C ASN A 676 -4.59 17.70 39.55
N LEU A 677 -5.04 16.64 38.89
CA LEU A 677 -6.34 16.64 38.21
C LEU A 677 -7.54 16.70 39.18
N ASP A 678 -7.33 16.52 40.48
CA ASP A 678 -8.37 16.56 41.51
C ASP A 678 -8.51 17.92 42.17
N ALA A 679 -7.50 18.79 42.02
CA ALA A 679 -7.53 20.13 42.58
C ALA A 679 -8.79 20.88 42.10
N GLY A 680 -9.49 21.55 43.03
CA GLY A 680 -10.74 22.27 42.72
C GLY A 680 -10.57 23.45 41.74
N ASN A 681 -9.34 23.90 41.56
CA ASN A 681 -8.93 24.92 40.59
C ASN A 681 -7.47 24.65 40.19
N TRP A 682 -7.05 25.16 39.04
CA TRP A 682 -5.64 25.24 38.65
C TRP A 682 -5.26 26.72 38.56
N PRO A 683 -4.70 27.31 39.65
CA PRO A 683 -4.27 28.70 39.61
C PRO A 683 -3.15 28.86 38.57
N MET A 684 -3.10 30.05 37.97
CA MET A 684 -2.21 30.32 36.83
C MET A 684 -0.73 30.07 37.16
N GLU A 685 -0.31 30.39 38.38
CA GLU A 685 1.07 30.16 38.86
C GLU A 685 1.43 28.68 38.85
N GLU A 686 0.64 27.82 39.50
CA GLU A 686 0.86 26.36 39.52
C GLU A 686 0.77 25.73 38.13
N LEU A 687 -0.15 26.22 37.29
CA LEU A 687 -0.30 25.75 35.92
C LEU A 687 0.95 26.12 35.10
N SER A 688 1.47 27.34 35.25
CA SER A 688 2.68 27.80 34.56
C SER A 688 3.92 27.00 34.95
N GLU A 689 4.04 26.52 36.19
CA GLU A 689 5.13 25.62 36.61
C GLU A 689 5.10 24.25 35.91
N CYS A 690 3.94 23.84 35.40
CA CYS A 690 3.77 22.55 34.74
C CYS A 690 4.10 22.59 33.24
N TYR A 691 4.28 23.78 32.65
CA TYR A 691 4.51 24.00 31.22
C TYR A 691 5.78 24.79 30.95
N THR A 692 6.54 24.39 29.93
CA THR A 692 7.68 25.16 29.44
C THR A 692 7.25 26.12 28.34
N THR A 693 7.09 27.40 28.68
CA THR A 693 6.57 28.44 27.75
C THR A 693 7.66 29.23 27.03
N ALA A 694 8.91 29.18 27.49
CA ALA A 694 10.07 29.79 26.84
C ALA A 694 11.24 28.80 26.80
N VAL A 695 11.93 28.74 25.66
CA VAL A 695 13.11 27.88 25.48
C VAL A 695 14.24 28.74 24.91
N GLU A 696 15.36 28.80 25.63
CA GLU A 696 16.54 29.54 25.23
C GLU A 696 17.02 29.11 23.83
N GLY A 697 17.30 30.09 22.95
CA GLY A 697 17.68 29.84 21.54
C GLY A 697 16.57 29.30 20.64
N HIS A 698 15.39 28.98 21.18
CA HIS A 698 14.32 28.31 20.47
C HIS A 698 12.98 29.06 20.49
N GLY A 699 12.84 30.15 21.24
CA GLY A 699 11.68 31.05 21.26
C GLY A 699 10.53 30.59 22.16
N MET A 700 9.41 31.31 22.13
CA MET A 700 8.21 30.99 22.91
C MET A 700 7.56 29.68 22.46
N ARG A 701 6.92 28.97 23.39
CA ARG A 701 6.18 27.73 23.16
C ARG A 701 4.80 27.84 23.80
N VAL A 702 3.78 27.64 22.98
CA VAL A 702 2.39 27.59 23.43
C VAL A 702 2.07 26.13 23.81
N PRO A 703 1.49 25.87 25.01
CA PRO A 703 0.96 24.55 25.33
C PRO A 703 0.07 24.04 24.19
N SER A 704 0.22 22.79 23.77
CA SER A 704 -0.39 22.25 22.55
C SER A 704 -0.75 20.77 22.66
N TYR A 705 -1.74 20.34 21.87
CA TYR A 705 -2.10 18.94 21.65
C TYR A 705 -1.31 18.35 20.48
N THR A 706 -0.04 18.04 20.74
CA THR A 706 0.85 17.45 19.74
C THR A 706 0.61 15.97 19.53
N ASP A 707 0.19 15.26 20.58
CA ASP A 707 -0.01 13.82 20.62
C ASP A 707 -1.48 13.48 20.35
N ARG A 708 -1.78 12.76 19.27
CA ARG A 708 -3.16 12.56 18.77
C ARG A 708 -3.42 11.12 18.32
N ILE A 709 -4.69 10.71 18.33
CA ILE A 709 -5.17 9.44 17.77
C ILE A 709 -6.39 9.73 16.88
N LEU A 710 -6.20 9.65 15.57
CA LEU A 710 -7.22 9.82 14.54
C LEU A 710 -7.67 8.45 14.02
N PHE A 711 -8.94 8.33 13.63
CA PHE A 711 -9.48 7.11 13.04
C PHE A 711 -10.43 7.39 11.87
N PHE A 712 -10.26 6.63 10.79
CA PHE A 712 -11.11 6.59 9.61
C PHE A 712 -11.85 5.26 9.57
N SER A 713 -13.10 5.26 9.12
CA SER A 713 -13.83 4.03 8.85
C SER A 713 -14.62 4.19 7.57
N GLN A 714 -14.68 3.12 6.77
CA GLN A 714 -15.56 3.07 5.61
C GLN A 714 -17.00 3.42 6.04
N PRO A 715 -17.78 4.12 5.19
CA PRO A 715 -19.03 4.74 5.60
C PRO A 715 -20.02 3.80 6.31
N ASP A 716 -20.23 2.61 5.77
CA ASP A 716 -21.09 1.56 6.30
C ASP A 716 -20.49 0.89 7.54
N MET A 717 -19.16 0.82 7.67
CA MET A 717 -18.48 0.22 8.82
C MET A 717 -18.43 1.13 10.06
N ARG A 718 -18.82 2.41 9.96
CA ARG A 718 -18.69 3.39 11.06
C ARG A 718 -19.38 2.96 12.35
N HIS A 719 -20.52 2.28 12.28
CA HIS A 719 -21.27 1.80 13.44
C HIS A 719 -20.59 0.63 14.17
N ARG A 720 -19.66 -0.07 13.51
CA ARG A 720 -18.91 -1.20 14.07
C ARG A 720 -17.69 -0.78 14.88
N LEU A 721 -17.38 0.51 14.97
CA LEU A 721 -16.24 1.02 15.71
C LEU A 721 -16.62 2.23 16.57
N ARG A 722 -16.44 2.11 17.89
CA ARG A 722 -16.67 3.20 18.84
C ARG A 722 -15.42 3.49 19.67
N CYS A 723 -15.11 4.76 19.86
CA CYS A 723 -14.13 5.17 20.88
C CYS A 723 -14.83 5.24 22.24
N ALA A 724 -14.49 4.31 23.14
CA ALA A 724 -15.07 4.26 24.49
C ALA A 724 -14.33 5.18 25.47
N VAL A 725 -13.05 5.42 25.21
CA VAL A 725 -12.15 6.22 26.06
C VAL A 725 -11.22 7.00 25.16
N TYR A 726 -11.02 8.29 25.43
CA TYR A 726 -9.91 9.09 24.93
C TYR A 726 -9.36 10.00 26.04
N ALA A 727 -8.08 9.86 26.39
CA ALA A 727 -7.48 10.52 27.55
C ALA A 727 -5.96 10.71 27.42
N SER A 728 -5.40 11.59 28.24
CA SER A 728 -3.95 11.67 28.50
C SER A 728 -3.61 11.09 29.89
N CYS A 729 -2.47 10.42 30.02
CA CYS A 729 -1.98 9.92 31.31
C CYS A 729 -1.06 10.95 31.97
N GLU A 730 -1.60 11.69 32.94
CA GLU A 730 -0.91 12.81 33.61
C GLU A 730 0.17 12.33 34.59
N GLU A 731 0.02 11.12 35.13
CA GLU A 731 0.93 10.51 36.10
C GLU A 731 2.30 10.13 35.52
N ILE A 732 2.42 10.14 34.19
CA ILE A 732 3.70 9.95 33.51
C ILE A 732 4.36 11.31 33.32
N ASN A 733 5.51 11.49 33.98
CA ASN A 733 6.22 12.77 34.04
C ASN A 733 7.70 12.65 33.62
N CYS A 734 8.11 11.54 33.02
CA CYS A 734 9.51 11.35 32.59
C CYS A 734 9.85 12.09 31.28
N SER A 735 8.85 12.41 30.46
CA SER A 735 8.98 13.15 29.20
C SER A 735 8.41 14.56 29.33
N ASP A 736 8.76 15.44 28.39
CA ASP A 736 8.09 16.72 28.16
C ASP A 736 6.77 16.59 27.37
N HIS A 737 6.36 15.35 27.10
CA HIS A 737 5.03 14.98 26.62
C HIS A 737 4.27 14.11 27.64
N LYS A 738 2.93 14.11 27.56
CA LYS A 738 2.08 13.14 28.25
C LYS A 738 1.62 12.05 27.27
N PRO A 739 1.64 10.76 27.64
CA PRO A 739 1.07 9.71 26.82
C PRO A 739 -0.42 9.95 26.57
N VAL A 740 -0.87 9.75 25.34
CA VAL A 740 -2.28 9.78 24.96
C VAL A 740 -2.75 8.36 24.69
N LEU A 741 -3.94 8.01 25.17
CA LEU A 741 -4.52 6.69 25.04
C LEU A 741 -5.99 6.77 24.61
N ALA A 742 -6.40 5.74 23.88
CA ALA A 742 -7.77 5.50 23.48
C ALA A 742 -8.12 4.01 23.63
N VAL A 743 -9.39 3.72 23.92
CA VAL A 743 -9.92 2.35 23.90
C VAL A 743 -11.03 2.30 22.87
N PHE A 744 -10.82 1.50 21.83
CA PHE A 744 -11.81 1.26 20.80
C PHE A 744 -12.54 -0.06 21.05
N GLN A 745 -13.86 -0.02 20.87
CA GLN A 745 -14.72 -1.20 20.84
C GLN A 745 -15.09 -1.47 19.39
N ALA A 746 -14.58 -2.58 18.85
CA ALA A 746 -14.83 -3.00 17.48
C ALA A 746 -15.77 -4.22 17.45
N LEU A 747 -16.89 -4.12 16.74
CA LEU A 747 -17.76 -5.25 16.45
C LEU A 747 -17.12 -6.10 15.35
N VAL A 748 -16.79 -7.34 15.68
CA VAL A 748 -16.19 -8.32 14.76
C VAL A 748 -17.04 -9.57 14.72
N ASN A 749 -17.19 -10.17 13.55
CA ASN A 749 -17.92 -11.40 13.37
C ASN A 749 -17.01 -12.59 13.70
N ARG A 750 -17.21 -13.18 14.88
CA ARG A 750 -16.37 -14.27 15.39
C ARG A 750 -16.57 -15.61 14.68
N ASP A 751 -17.57 -15.73 13.82
CA ASP A 751 -17.83 -16.94 13.04
C ASP A 751 -16.96 -17.02 11.78
N PHE A 752 -16.34 -15.89 11.40
CA PHE A 752 -15.44 -15.81 10.26
C PHE A 752 -14.00 -15.73 10.73
N LEU A 753 -13.21 -16.73 10.38
CA LEU A 753 -11.76 -16.63 10.53
C LEU A 753 -11.17 -15.83 9.35
N PRO A 754 -10.04 -15.13 9.57
CA PRO A 754 -9.22 -14.60 8.50
C PRO A 754 -9.04 -15.59 7.36
N ILE A 755 -9.22 -15.04 6.17
CA ILE A 755 -9.45 -15.77 4.95
C ILE A 755 -8.22 -16.59 4.53
N GLU A 756 -7.01 -16.05 4.71
CA GLU A 756 -5.78 -16.77 4.40
C GLU A 756 -5.60 -18.04 5.26
N THR A 757 -6.16 -18.07 6.48
CA THR A 757 -6.09 -19.24 7.37
C THR A 757 -6.97 -20.39 6.85
N GLU A 758 -8.13 -20.09 6.27
CA GLU A 758 -9.00 -21.11 5.65
C GLU A 758 -8.37 -21.71 4.39
N LEU A 759 -7.72 -20.86 3.57
CA LEU A 759 -7.13 -21.26 2.29
C LEU A 759 -5.86 -22.10 2.47
N ALA A 760 -5.10 -21.87 3.55
CA ALA A 760 -3.89 -22.63 3.87
C ALA A 760 -4.14 -24.15 4.01
N ASN A 761 -5.38 -24.55 4.31
CA ASN A 761 -5.78 -25.95 4.43
C ASN A 761 -6.23 -26.59 3.10
N LYS A 762 -6.45 -25.81 2.03
CA LYS A 762 -6.95 -26.28 0.71
C LYS A 762 -6.00 -25.89 -0.42
N LYS A 763 -4.76 -26.38 -0.35
CA LYS A 763 -3.60 -25.96 -1.18
C LYS A 763 -3.66 -26.29 -2.68
N LEU A 764 -4.66 -27.03 -3.16
CA LEU A 764 -4.73 -27.56 -4.54
C LEU A 764 -6.09 -27.30 -5.23
N GLN A 765 -6.58 -26.06 -5.22
CA GLN A 765 -7.84 -25.69 -5.90
C GLN A 765 -7.62 -24.49 -6.83
N ARG A 766 -8.36 -24.38 -7.95
CA ARG A 766 -8.43 -23.12 -8.71
C ARG A 766 -9.33 -22.12 -7.98
N MET A 767 -9.22 -20.83 -8.29
CA MET A 767 -10.06 -19.79 -7.67
C MET A 767 -11.56 -20.13 -7.76
N GLN A 768 -11.99 -20.58 -8.93
CA GLN A 768 -13.37 -21.00 -9.23
C GLN A 768 -13.83 -22.27 -8.48
N ASP A 769 -12.90 -23.07 -7.95
CA ASP A 769 -13.22 -24.35 -7.28
C ASP A 769 -13.30 -24.18 -5.75
N VAL A 770 -13.05 -22.96 -5.24
CA VAL A 770 -13.13 -22.65 -3.81
C VAL A 770 -14.58 -22.47 -3.39
N SER A 771 -14.98 -23.17 -2.33
CA SER A 771 -16.35 -23.10 -1.80
C SER A 771 -16.78 -21.66 -1.47
N GLY A 772 -17.96 -21.28 -1.96
CA GLY A 772 -18.54 -19.94 -1.75
C GLY A 772 -18.02 -18.85 -2.69
N VAL A 773 -17.05 -19.16 -3.55
CA VAL A 773 -16.60 -18.23 -4.59
C VAL A 773 -17.54 -18.29 -5.78
N LEU A 774 -17.94 -17.11 -6.25
CA LEU A 774 -18.80 -16.91 -7.41
C LEU A 774 -18.10 -16.01 -8.41
N GLU A 775 -18.50 -16.11 -9.67
CA GLU A 775 -18.17 -15.10 -10.66
C GLU A 775 -19.06 -13.90 -10.42
N CYS A 776 -18.48 -12.72 -10.31
CA CYS A 776 -19.17 -11.50 -9.95
C CYS A 776 -18.97 -10.48 -11.07
N GLN A 777 -20.05 -9.93 -11.61
CA GLN A 777 -20.01 -8.85 -12.58
C GLN A 777 -20.44 -7.55 -11.90
N LEU A 778 -19.46 -6.68 -11.65
CA LEU A 778 -19.63 -5.34 -11.12
C LEU A 778 -19.92 -4.37 -12.25
N ARG A 779 -20.96 -3.54 -12.10
CA ARG A 779 -21.26 -2.42 -13.00
C ARG A 779 -21.38 -1.12 -12.20
N ILE A 780 -20.67 -0.09 -12.65
CA ILE A 780 -20.67 1.27 -12.06
C ILE A 780 -20.99 2.27 -13.16
N GLU A 781 -21.98 3.13 -12.92
CA GLU A 781 -22.39 4.19 -13.84
C GLU A 781 -22.31 5.55 -13.14
N LEU A 782 -21.82 6.56 -13.85
CA LEU A 782 -21.68 7.92 -13.32
C LEU A 782 -22.98 8.69 -13.52
N SER A 783 -23.47 9.36 -12.46
CA SER A 783 -24.59 10.30 -12.56
C SER A 783 -24.10 11.75 -12.52
N SER A 784 -23.24 12.09 -11.56
CA SER A 784 -22.65 13.44 -11.47
C SER A 784 -21.31 13.43 -10.75
N ILE A 785 -20.50 14.45 -11.01
CA ILE A 785 -19.25 14.70 -10.29
C ILE A 785 -19.09 16.20 -10.07
N SER A 786 -18.66 16.58 -8.86
CA SER A 786 -18.32 17.94 -8.48
C SER A 786 -16.90 17.98 -7.91
N TRP A 787 -16.18 19.07 -8.16
CA TRP A 787 -14.82 19.27 -7.65
C TRP A 787 -14.77 20.49 -6.76
N GLN A 788 -13.95 20.43 -5.72
CA GLN A 788 -13.67 21.58 -4.86
C GLN A 788 -12.76 22.57 -5.58
N PRO A 789 -12.98 23.88 -5.45
CA PRO A 789 -12.08 24.89 -6.00
C PRO A 789 -10.68 24.78 -5.35
N GLU A 790 -9.62 24.88 -6.16
CA GLU A 790 -8.25 24.87 -5.63
C GLU A 790 -8.00 26.14 -4.80
N THR A 791 -7.78 25.98 -3.50
CA THR A 791 -7.33 27.07 -2.62
C THR A 791 -5.95 27.57 -3.06
N GLU A 792 -5.79 28.89 -3.24
CA GLU A 792 -4.67 29.65 -3.85
C GLU A 792 -3.23 29.35 -3.37
N ALA A 793 -2.99 28.41 -2.45
CA ALA A 793 -1.74 28.35 -1.69
C ALA A 793 -0.58 27.58 -2.33
N ASP A 794 -0.75 26.82 -3.43
CA ASP A 794 0.31 25.92 -3.91
C ASP A 794 0.84 26.14 -5.35
N PHE A 795 0.28 27.02 -6.20
CA PHE A 795 0.88 27.39 -7.51
C PHE A 795 0.46 28.79 -7.97
N PRO A 796 1.26 29.50 -8.82
CA PRO A 796 0.90 30.82 -9.31
C PRO A 796 -0.30 30.74 -10.29
N LEU A 797 -1.37 31.45 -9.92
CA LEU A 797 -2.46 32.01 -10.73
C LEU A 797 -2.57 31.55 -12.20
N THR A 798 -3.64 30.82 -12.50
CA THR A 798 -4.73 31.38 -13.32
C THR A 798 -6.07 30.90 -12.77
N SER A 799 -6.98 31.83 -12.49
CA SER A 799 -8.30 31.60 -11.91
C SER A 799 -9.24 30.95 -12.93
N PHE A 800 -9.90 29.85 -12.59
CA PHE A 800 -10.93 29.28 -13.48
C PHE A 800 -11.99 28.50 -12.70
N GLY A 801 -13.26 28.74 -13.04
CA GLY A 801 -14.45 28.21 -12.38
C GLY A 801 -15.43 27.55 -13.36
N ASN A 802 -16.31 26.71 -12.81
CA ASN A 802 -17.36 25.88 -13.45
C ASN A 802 -16.91 24.61 -14.21
N SER A 803 -17.82 23.61 -14.25
CA SER A 803 -17.62 22.25 -14.78
C SER A 803 -17.15 22.16 -16.24
N ILE A 804 -17.40 23.19 -17.05
CA ILE A 804 -16.98 23.31 -18.45
C ILE A 804 -15.46 23.45 -18.58
N ASP A 805 -14.77 23.93 -17.53
CA ASP A 805 -13.32 24.10 -17.51
C ASP A 805 -12.55 22.80 -17.23
N LEU A 806 -13.22 21.79 -16.67
CA LEU A 806 -12.58 20.50 -16.35
C LEU A 806 -12.43 19.60 -17.57
N ASP A 807 -13.37 19.63 -18.52
CA ASP A 807 -13.16 19.01 -19.83
C ASP A 807 -12.05 19.73 -20.60
N GLN A 808 -11.85 21.04 -20.41
CA GLN A 808 -10.66 21.74 -20.90
C GLN A 808 -9.37 21.28 -20.19
N ARG A 809 -9.41 21.09 -18.87
CA ARG A 809 -8.28 20.58 -18.08
C ARG A 809 -7.92 19.14 -18.48
N PHE A 810 -8.88 18.24 -18.52
CA PHE A 810 -8.68 16.84 -18.94
C PHE A 810 -8.28 16.75 -20.42
N SER A 811 -8.88 17.55 -21.29
CA SER A 811 -8.44 17.63 -22.69
C SER A 811 -7.05 18.25 -22.84
N SER A 812 -6.61 19.14 -21.93
CA SER A 812 -5.22 19.63 -21.90
C SER A 812 -4.25 18.51 -21.49
N PHE A 813 -4.60 17.65 -20.52
CA PHE A 813 -3.79 16.49 -20.17
C PHE A 813 -3.74 15.47 -21.32
N ASP A 814 -4.87 15.25 -22.01
CA ASP A 814 -4.95 14.41 -23.21
C ASP A 814 -4.06 14.97 -24.34
N ARG A 815 -4.01 16.30 -24.54
CA ARG A 815 -3.12 16.96 -25.53
C ARG A 815 -1.63 16.78 -25.21
N HIS A 816 -1.27 16.67 -23.94
CA HIS A 816 0.12 16.43 -23.50
C HIS A 816 0.46 14.93 -23.39
N GLY A 817 -0.42 14.03 -23.85
CA GLY A 817 -0.18 12.58 -23.88
C GLY A 817 -0.45 11.85 -22.56
N HIS A 818 -1.13 12.50 -21.61
CA HIS A 818 -1.52 11.89 -20.33
C HIS A 818 -3.04 11.69 -20.29
N GLN A 819 -3.48 10.50 -20.71
CA GLN A 819 -4.91 10.19 -20.74
C GLN A 819 -5.53 10.09 -19.35
N VAL A 820 -6.65 10.78 -19.11
CA VAL A 820 -7.39 10.69 -17.83
C VAL A 820 -8.14 9.35 -17.76
N MET A 821 -7.97 8.65 -16.64
CA MET A 821 -8.48 7.31 -16.40
C MET A 821 -9.25 7.25 -15.08
N VAL A 822 -10.20 6.34 -15.04
CA VAL A 822 -10.83 5.84 -13.82
C VAL A 822 -10.33 4.43 -13.57
N THR A 823 -9.78 4.21 -12.39
CA THR A 823 -9.33 2.91 -11.91
C THR A 823 -10.22 2.45 -10.77
N ILE A 824 -10.67 1.20 -10.83
CA ILE A 824 -11.38 0.56 -9.73
C ILE A 824 -10.62 -0.66 -9.22
N VAL A 825 -10.79 -0.96 -7.94
CA VAL A 825 -10.33 -2.20 -7.31
C VAL A 825 -11.52 -2.89 -6.65
N PHE A 826 -11.84 -4.10 -7.12
CA PHE A 826 -12.90 -4.94 -6.60
C PHE A 826 -12.61 -6.43 -6.83
N PRO A 827 -12.76 -7.30 -5.80
CA PRO A 827 -12.93 -6.95 -4.39
C PRO A 827 -11.72 -6.21 -3.82
N LEU A 828 -11.91 -5.46 -2.72
CA LEU A 828 -10.78 -4.81 -2.05
C LEU A 828 -9.74 -5.85 -1.60
N PRO A 829 -8.43 -5.54 -1.58
CA PRO A 829 -7.41 -6.48 -1.12
C PRO A 829 -7.65 -7.02 0.30
N SER A 830 -8.34 -6.25 1.15
CA SER A 830 -8.66 -6.68 2.51
C SER A 830 -9.90 -7.58 2.62
N GLU A 831 -10.66 -7.73 1.54
CA GLU A 831 -11.84 -8.60 1.36
C GLU A 831 -11.54 -9.76 0.39
N ASP A 832 -10.48 -9.63 -0.41
CA ASP A 832 -10.13 -10.56 -1.49
C ASP A 832 -9.31 -11.74 -0.99
N ILE A 833 -9.93 -12.92 -1.05
CA ILE A 833 -9.33 -14.19 -0.66
C ILE A 833 -8.19 -14.63 -1.60
N PHE A 834 -8.09 -13.98 -2.75
CA PHE A 834 -7.14 -14.28 -3.79
C PHE A 834 -6.11 -13.16 -4.02
N SER A 835 -6.09 -12.13 -3.16
CA SER A 835 -5.27 -10.92 -3.37
C SER A 835 -3.81 -11.23 -3.73
N ALA A 836 -3.16 -12.15 -3.01
CA ALA A 836 -1.79 -12.58 -3.29
C ALA A 836 -1.63 -13.35 -4.63
N GLN A 837 -2.64 -14.12 -5.02
CA GLN A 837 -2.64 -14.93 -6.24
C GLN A 837 -2.87 -14.05 -7.48
N ARG A 838 -3.71 -13.02 -7.39
CA ARG A 838 -3.98 -12.08 -8.50
C ARG A 838 -2.74 -11.32 -8.93
N LYS A 839 -1.83 -11.00 -7.99
CA LYS A 839 -0.55 -10.36 -8.35
C LYS A 839 0.32 -11.19 -9.24
N LEU A 840 0.38 -12.51 -9.01
CA LEU A 840 1.17 -13.39 -9.87
C LEU A 840 0.63 -13.35 -11.30
N LEU A 841 -0.68 -13.25 -11.46
CA LEU A 841 -1.32 -13.09 -12.76
C LEU A 841 -1.00 -11.72 -13.38
N GLU A 842 -1.11 -10.63 -12.62
CA GLU A 842 -0.74 -9.28 -13.08
C GLU A 842 0.74 -9.19 -13.46
N LEU A 843 1.62 -9.79 -12.66
CA LEU A 843 3.05 -9.86 -12.93
C LEU A 843 3.31 -10.69 -14.19
N ALA A 844 2.67 -11.84 -14.33
CA ALA A 844 2.80 -12.69 -15.51
C ALA A 844 2.35 -11.96 -16.77
N ASP A 845 1.28 -11.18 -16.71
CA ASP A 845 0.79 -10.38 -17.82
C ASP A 845 1.71 -9.18 -18.13
N SER A 846 2.14 -8.45 -17.10
CA SER A 846 3.11 -7.36 -17.21
C SER A 846 4.41 -7.82 -17.88
N MET A 847 4.88 -9.03 -17.56
CA MET A 847 6.05 -9.67 -18.18
C MET A 847 5.78 -10.19 -19.59
N SER A 848 4.52 -10.44 -19.92
CA SER A 848 4.08 -10.88 -21.24
C SER A 848 3.80 -9.74 -22.21
N GLY A 849 3.99 -8.48 -21.79
CA GLY A 849 3.72 -7.31 -22.61
C GLY A 849 2.24 -7.13 -22.93
N GLY A 850 1.33 -7.58 -22.05
CA GLY A 850 -0.12 -7.54 -22.24
C GLY A 850 -0.67 -8.59 -23.21
N VAL A 851 0.19 -9.44 -23.80
CA VAL A 851 -0.21 -10.49 -24.76
C VAL A 851 -1.00 -11.61 -24.08
N TYR A 852 -0.94 -11.74 -22.75
CA TYR A 852 -1.65 -12.79 -22.03
C TYR A 852 -3.10 -12.40 -21.70
N LEU A 853 -3.34 -11.17 -21.22
CA LEU A 853 -4.69 -10.68 -20.89
C LEU A 853 -5.52 -10.24 -22.10
N GLU A 854 -4.90 -10.00 -23.26
CA GLU A 854 -5.61 -9.53 -24.46
C GLU A 854 -6.65 -10.53 -25.03
N ASN A 855 -6.69 -11.80 -24.58
CA ASN A 855 -7.60 -12.77 -25.21
C ASN A 855 -7.96 -14.01 -24.35
N THR A 856 -8.61 -13.82 -23.21
CA THR A 856 -9.62 -14.78 -22.70
C THR A 856 -10.41 -14.13 -21.58
N GLU A 857 -11.74 -14.06 -21.68
CA GLU A 857 -12.65 -13.63 -20.58
C GLU A 857 -12.31 -14.32 -19.23
N ARG A 858 -11.79 -15.56 -19.32
CA ARG A 858 -11.26 -16.36 -18.19
C ARG A 858 -10.08 -15.75 -17.43
N LEU A 859 -9.26 -14.88 -18.02
CA LEU A 859 -8.13 -14.20 -17.35
C LEU A 859 -8.56 -12.87 -16.72
N LEU A 860 -9.52 -12.17 -17.31
CA LEU A 860 -10.11 -10.95 -16.74
C LEU A 860 -10.78 -11.25 -15.40
N CYS A 861 -11.47 -12.40 -15.28
CA CYS A 861 -12.08 -12.83 -14.02
C CYS A 861 -11.07 -13.05 -12.87
N LYS A 862 -9.78 -13.14 -13.20
CA LYS A 862 -8.71 -13.36 -12.24
C LYS A 862 -8.02 -12.07 -11.81
N THR A 863 -8.32 -10.92 -12.40
CA THR A 863 -7.86 -9.62 -11.88
C THR A 863 -8.91 -9.03 -10.95
N ASN A 864 -8.51 -8.13 -10.06
CA ASN A 864 -9.42 -7.32 -9.23
C ASN A 864 -9.29 -5.83 -9.54
N VAL A 865 -8.57 -5.48 -10.62
CA VAL A 865 -8.35 -4.10 -11.05
C VAL A 865 -8.94 -3.93 -12.45
N ALA A 866 -9.63 -2.82 -12.66
CA ALA A 866 -10.07 -2.38 -13.98
C ALA A 866 -9.73 -0.91 -14.20
N HIS A 867 -9.39 -0.59 -15.45
CA HIS A 867 -9.04 0.76 -15.89
C HIS A 867 -9.92 1.13 -17.09
N VAL A 868 -10.57 2.28 -17.03
CA VAL A 868 -11.39 2.82 -18.12
C VAL A 868 -11.04 4.28 -18.36
N LYS A 869 -11.04 4.72 -19.62
CA LYS A 869 -10.79 6.13 -19.95
C LYS A 869 -11.92 6.98 -19.39
N TRP A 870 -11.62 8.20 -18.95
CA TRP A 870 -12.63 9.12 -18.44
C TRP A 870 -13.81 9.29 -19.41
N SER A 871 -13.53 9.50 -20.70
CA SER A 871 -14.56 9.64 -21.74
C SER A 871 -15.48 8.42 -21.87
N ASP A 872 -14.92 7.21 -21.72
CA ASP A 872 -15.66 5.97 -21.83
C ASP A 872 -16.44 5.69 -20.54
N PHE A 873 -15.90 6.03 -19.38
CA PHE A 873 -16.60 5.94 -18.11
C PHE A 873 -17.84 6.83 -18.07
N VAL A 874 -17.71 8.07 -18.55
CA VAL A 874 -18.84 9.02 -18.63
C VAL A 874 -19.92 8.52 -19.59
N ARG A 875 -19.53 7.87 -20.70
CA ARG A 875 -20.47 7.39 -21.73
C ARG A 875 -21.14 6.07 -21.37
N ASP A 876 -20.35 5.09 -20.93
CA ASP A 876 -20.74 3.67 -20.85
C ASP A 876 -20.61 3.07 -19.44
N GLY A 877 -20.03 3.81 -18.48
CA GLY A 877 -19.70 3.29 -17.16
C GLY A 877 -18.49 2.34 -17.15
N ILE A 878 -18.36 1.56 -16.07
CA ILE A 878 -17.36 0.49 -15.93
C ILE A 878 -18.09 -0.83 -15.70
N THR A 879 -17.75 -1.86 -16.46
CA THR A 879 -18.13 -3.25 -16.18
C THR A 879 -16.87 -4.06 -15.91
N HIS A 880 -16.83 -4.75 -14.76
CA HIS A 880 -15.70 -5.57 -14.35
C HIS A 880 -16.18 -6.93 -13.83
N THR A 881 -15.73 -8.02 -14.46
CA THR A 881 -16.02 -9.38 -14.02
C THR A 881 -14.82 -9.94 -13.24
N THR A 882 -15.08 -10.50 -12.06
CA THR A 882 -14.04 -11.08 -11.20
C THR A 882 -14.60 -12.22 -10.34
N PHE A 883 -13.76 -13.17 -9.93
CA PHE A 883 -14.14 -14.12 -8.88
C PHE A 883 -14.13 -13.43 -7.52
N ALA A 884 -15.19 -13.53 -6.72
CA ALA A 884 -15.17 -13.07 -5.34
C ALA A 884 -15.93 -14.05 -4.47
N ARG A 885 -15.66 -14.01 -3.16
CA ARG A 885 -16.48 -14.68 -2.15
C ARG A 885 -17.27 -13.60 -1.42
N PRO A 886 -18.54 -13.33 -1.80
CA PRO A 886 -19.36 -12.37 -1.08
C PRO A 886 -19.58 -12.87 0.36
N THR A 887 -19.16 -12.09 1.36
CA THR A 887 -19.34 -12.42 2.79
C THR A 887 -20.19 -11.39 3.54
N GLY A 888 -20.90 -10.52 2.82
CA GLY A 888 -21.69 -9.41 3.35
C GLY A 888 -21.64 -8.20 2.40
N ASN A 889 -21.64 -6.99 2.96
CA ASN A 889 -21.29 -5.79 2.22
C ASN A 889 -19.87 -5.92 1.65
N MET A 890 -19.72 -5.56 0.39
CA MET A 890 -18.43 -5.55 -0.31
C MET A 890 -18.09 -4.12 -0.72
N HIS A 891 -16.81 -3.83 -0.94
CA HIS A 891 -16.38 -2.49 -1.28
C HIS A 891 -15.64 -2.40 -2.60
N VAL A 892 -15.79 -1.26 -3.26
CA VAL A 892 -15.04 -0.88 -4.46
C VAL A 892 -14.27 0.38 -4.17
N ALA A 893 -12.94 0.33 -4.28
CA ALA A 893 -12.14 1.55 -4.30
C ALA A 893 -12.14 2.12 -5.73
N ILE A 894 -12.38 3.41 -5.88
CA ILE A 894 -12.43 4.12 -7.17
C ILE A 894 -11.52 5.35 -7.15
N LYS A 895 -10.77 5.56 -8.23
CA LYS A 895 -9.77 6.63 -8.37
C LYS A 895 -9.82 7.26 -9.74
N VAL A 896 -9.82 8.58 -9.80
CA VAL A 896 -9.69 9.37 -11.04
C VAL A 896 -8.28 9.95 -11.11
N HIS A 897 -7.55 9.69 -12.19
CA HIS A 897 -6.14 10.09 -12.31
C HIS A 897 -5.67 10.21 -13.77
N ALA A 898 -4.60 10.96 -14.01
CA ALA A 898 -4.01 11.12 -15.35
C ALA A 898 -2.91 10.06 -15.61
N GLY A 899 -3.20 9.03 -16.40
CA GLY A 899 -2.25 7.96 -16.74
C GLY A 899 -1.64 7.24 -15.52
N THR A 900 -0.61 6.43 -15.71
CA THR A 900 0.02 5.68 -14.59
C THR A 900 0.93 6.49 -13.67
N GLN A 901 1.31 7.73 -14.03
CA GLN A 901 2.22 8.58 -13.24
C GLN A 901 1.78 10.03 -13.12
N GLY A 902 0.64 10.41 -13.71
CA GLY A 902 0.13 11.76 -13.55
C GLY A 902 -0.60 11.94 -12.21
N PRO A 903 -1.07 13.16 -11.95
CA PRO A 903 -1.75 13.49 -10.71
C PRO A 903 -2.98 12.60 -10.49
N CYS A 904 -3.21 12.25 -9.23
CA CYS A 904 -4.49 11.74 -8.78
C CYS A 904 -5.40 12.96 -8.57
N PHE A 905 -6.59 12.95 -9.14
CA PHE A 905 -7.56 14.02 -8.92
C PHE A 905 -8.40 13.75 -7.67
N GLY A 906 -8.69 12.47 -7.40
CA GLY A 906 -9.40 12.05 -6.19
C GLY A 906 -9.64 10.55 -6.17
N GLN A 907 -9.78 10.00 -4.97
CA GLN A 907 -10.13 8.60 -4.76
C GLN A 907 -11.14 8.46 -3.62
N GLY A 908 -11.92 7.38 -3.64
CA GLY A 908 -12.97 7.10 -2.66
C GLY A 908 -13.34 5.62 -2.62
N VAL A 909 -14.28 5.26 -1.73
CA VAL A 909 -14.79 3.89 -1.59
C VAL A 909 -16.30 3.88 -1.72
N ILE A 910 -16.81 2.99 -2.57
CA ILE A 910 -18.23 2.70 -2.75
C ILE A 910 -18.56 1.41 -2.01
N CYS A 911 -19.58 1.44 -1.16
CA CYS A 911 -20.12 0.23 -0.53
C CYS A 911 -21.18 -0.37 -1.45
N ILE A 912 -21.12 -1.69 -1.64
CA ILE A 912 -22.12 -2.49 -2.32
C ILE A 912 -22.90 -3.22 -1.22
N PRO A 913 -24.11 -2.75 -0.86
CA PRO A 913 -24.91 -3.40 0.16
C PRO A 913 -25.39 -4.77 -0.32
N GLN A 914 -25.50 -5.72 0.60
CA GLN A 914 -26.11 -6.99 0.31
C GLN A 914 -27.62 -6.80 0.03
N ALA A 915 -28.15 -7.46 -1.01
CA ALA A 915 -29.58 -7.43 -1.29
C ALA A 915 -30.35 -8.08 -0.11
N SER A 916 -31.23 -7.32 0.53
CA SER A 916 -32.11 -7.78 1.61
C SER A 916 -33.21 -8.71 1.05
N ASN A 917 -33.45 -9.85 1.71
CA ASN A 917 -34.46 -10.85 1.30
C ASN A 917 -35.92 -10.33 1.29
N ASN A 918 -36.20 -9.18 1.92
CA ASN A 918 -37.59 -8.73 2.17
C ASN A 918 -38.30 -8.02 1.01
N ASP A 919 -37.64 -7.78 -0.13
CA ASP A 919 -38.27 -7.10 -1.29
C ASP A 919 -38.49 -8.05 -2.49
N SER A 920 -38.61 -9.36 -2.25
CA SER A 920 -38.52 -10.41 -3.29
C SER A 920 -39.79 -10.66 -4.12
N ASP A 921 -40.87 -9.90 -3.96
CA ASP A 921 -42.14 -10.21 -4.65
C ASP A 921 -42.35 -9.53 -6.01
N ASP A 922 -41.51 -8.59 -6.47
CA ASP A 922 -41.79 -7.80 -7.70
C ASP A 922 -40.70 -7.77 -8.79
N ALA A 923 -39.58 -8.49 -8.65
CA ALA A 923 -38.55 -8.54 -9.70
C ALA A 923 -38.68 -9.78 -10.59
N SER A 924 -39.50 -9.69 -11.65
CA SER A 924 -39.75 -10.77 -12.61
C SER A 924 -38.64 -11.00 -13.66
N ASP A 925 -37.48 -10.36 -13.53
CA ASP A 925 -36.29 -10.61 -14.35
C ASP A 925 -35.09 -10.44 -13.42
N GLY A 926 -34.07 -11.31 -13.53
CA GLY A 926 -32.89 -11.41 -12.63
C GLY A 926 -31.97 -10.18 -12.54
N ILE A 927 -32.51 -8.96 -12.66
CA ILE A 927 -31.88 -7.67 -12.49
C ILE A 927 -31.81 -7.39 -10.98
N GLN A 928 -30.61 -7.52 -10.40
CA GLN A 928 -30.36 -7.01 -9.06
C GLN A 928 -30.64 -5.50 -8.99
N LYS A 929 -31.20 -5.05 -7.86
CA LYS A 929 -31.54 -3.67 -7.54
C LYS A 929 -30.34 -2.74 -7.76
N LEU A 930 -30.53 -1.72 -8.59
CA LEU A 930 -29.55 -0.68 -8.85
C LEU A 930 -29.36 0.16 -7.56
N ASN A 931 -28.15 0.18 -6.99
CA ASN A 931 -27.88 0.93 -5.76
C ASN A 931 -27.24 2.28 -6.10
N ASN A 932 -27.88 3.38 -5.69
CA ASN A 932 -27.29 4.70 -5.85
C ASN A 932 -26.19 4.91 -4.80
N PHE A 933 -25.09 5.56 -5.20
CA PHE A 933 -24.01 5.93 -4.30
C PHE A 933 -23.68 7.43 -4.41
N VAL A 934 -23.18 7.97 -3.30
CA VAL A 934 -22.48 9.25 -3.24
C VAL A 934 -21.16 8.98 -2.52
N VAL A 935 -20.05 9.27 -3.18
CA VAL A 935 -18.70 9.06 -2.66
C VAL A 935 -17.94 10.37 -2.65
N GLU A 936 -17.40 10.71 -1.50
CA GLU A 936 -16.50 11.84 -1.34
C GLU A 936 -15.09 11.43 -1.79
N LEU A 937 -14.45 12.28 -2.59
CA LEU A 937 -13.14 12.05 -3.18
C LEU A 937 -12.07 12.81 -2.42
N ALA A 938 -10.97 12.11 -2.11
CA ALA A 938 -9.83 12.70 -1.44
C ALA A 938 -8.49 12.34 -2.09
N GLU A 939 -7.48 13.18 -1.87
CA GLU A 939 -6.10 12.92 -2.27
C GLU A 939 -5.13 13.45 -1.21
N GLY A 940 -4.26 12.59 -0.68
CA GLY A 940 -3.35 12.92 0.43
C GLY A 940 -4.10 13.37 1.68
N GLY A 941 -5.34 12.91 1.87
CA GLY A 941 -6.22 13.41 2.94
C GLY A 941 -6.74 14.83 2.74
N ARG A 942 -6.65 15.42 1.54
CA ARG A 942 -7.37 16.64 1.18
C ARG A 942 -8.65 16.29 0.45
N HIS A 943 -9.76 16.95 0.77
CA HIS A 943 -11.02 16.82 0.04
C HIS A 943 -10.87 17.44 -1.35
N THR A 944 -11.18 16.67 -2.40
CA THR A 944 -11.04 17.14 -3.79
C THR A 944 -12.37 17.24 -4.53
N GLY A 945 -13.41 16.51 -4.12
CA GLY A 945 -14.71 16.57 -4.79
C GLY A 945 -15.69 15.50 -4.32
N THR A 946 -16.85 15.43 -4.95
CA THR A 946 -17.88 14.43 -4.69
C THR A 946 -18.31 13.79 -6.00
N MET A 947 -18.50 12.48 -6.02
CA MET A 947 -18.97 11.72 -7.17
C MET A 947 -20.23 10.94 -6.79
N SER A 948 -21.24 10.95 -7.65
CA SER A 948 -22.47 10.18 -7.47
C SER A 948 -22.81 9.36 -8.71
N GLY A 949 -23.49 8.25 -8.49
CA GLY A 949 -23.76 7.28 -9.54
C GLY A 949 -24.58 6.12 -9.05
N SER A 950 -24.57 5.05 -9.84
CA SER A 950 -25.19 3.78 -9.51
C SER A 950 -24.19 2.63 -9.56
N VAL A 951 -24.39 1.63 -8.70
CA VAL A 951 -23.58 0.41 -8.63
C VAL A 951 -24.48 -0.82 -8.53
N SER A 952 -24.10 -1.89 -9.24
CA SER A 952 -24.76 -3.20 -9.16
C SER A 952 -23.74 -4.33 -9.24
N LEU A 953 -24.02 -5.47 -8.59
CA LEU A 953 -23.10 -6.60 -8.47
C LEU A 953 -23.78 -7.93 -8.80
N GLN A 954 -23.84 -8.29 -10.07
CA GLN A 954 -24.48 -9.54 -10.49
C GLN A 954 -23.62 -10.75 -10.11
N LEU A 955 -24.25 -11.73 -9.46
CA LEU A 955 -23.62 -12.98 -9.08
C LEU A 955 -23.95 -14.06 -10.11
N MET A 956 -22.92 -14.64 -10.69
CA MET A 956 -22.99 -15.61 -11.76
C MET A 956 -22.43 -16.94 -11.26
N GLN A 957 -23.19 -18.02 -11.46
CA GLN A 957 -22.69 -19.37 -11.29
C GLN A 957 -22.59 -20.02 -12.67
N ARG A 958 -21.48 -20.72 -12.94
CA ARG A 958 -21.41 -21.54 -14.14
C ARG A 958 -22.50 -22.60 -14.06
N ALA A 959 -23.25 -22.79 -15.15
CA ALA A 959 -24.08 -23.97 -15.27
C ALA A 959 -23.13 -25.18 -15.12
N ASN A 960 -23.38 -26.04 -14.12
CA ASN A 960 -22.68 -27.32 -14.06
C ASN A 960 -22.94 -28.03 -15.38
N GLY A 961 -21.93 -28.09 -16.25
CA GLY A 961 -21.92 -28.99 -17.38
C GLY A 961 -21.86 -30.40 -16.84
N ALA A 962 -22.87 -31.20 -17.19
CA ALA A 962 -22.85 -32.65 -17.04
C ALA A 962 -21.70 -33.26 -17.86
#